data_AF-A0A1D6GMA7-F1
#
_entry.id   AF-A0A1D6GMA7-F1
#
_cell.length_a   1.000
_cell.length_b   1.000
_cell.length_c   1.000
_cell.angle_alpha   90.00
_cell.angle_beta   90.00
_cell.angle_gamma   90.00
#
_symmetry.space_group_name_H-M   'P 1'
#
loop_
_entity.id
_entity.type
_entity.pdbx_description
1 polymer ?
#
loop_
_entity_poly.entity_id
_entity_poly.type
_entity_poly.pdbx_seq_one_letter_code
_entity_poly.pdbx_strand_id
1 'polypeptide(L)'
;MGVDFWNADTWRGRIDGAEVLVMTPQILLDNLRHSIFRLRDIPLLIFDECHRATGNSPYACILKEFYHPQLNSRPSDSIPTIFGMTASLIARNLALDKYSEEISEFENLMNAKVYTVASESALLQYIPIATTKIVEYDDYIVTSELYSHTIRCLNKLETKHLEILKGKLHGSPLENSEKRIKKLNAMFLYCISDLGVWLAAKAAEILQSNKESCVSFWGEELDEKLEGFVRNYVRDVYSDLSEIILKMTKRGVQRHIGEDFAEDLQDGLLTSKVYFLIKSLMGYRHMQDLRCIVFVERVITSIVLEALLSTINQMSGWSVRYMASGRNCGLQHQSRNKHVEIVDSFRSGKVHLIIATQILEEGLDVPSCNLIIRFDQAATVRSFIQSRGRARMQHSDYVLLVRRGDVNALSKTQKFLKSGQIMREESQRLESTCCQPLLNTLCNEEFYGVESTGAIVTLNSSIQLINFFCSKLPSDEYFKPLPRFKIDKALGTCTLHLPMSSPVQTIYAEGKVSIIKKVVCLKACRELHAVGALTDYLLPESSVPCEDEPDIVVDKYKNGQPDYFPEQLVDNWSSFSRRGFYYCYMVSLEGCSKTTPAEIVLAVKCDMGSDFISNSFKLWGVQDYLSFTMRYVGIIHLNQEQVIAARRFQTTILSLLISNDLSEVSNYIKNLLEMPASPGAVYLLLPVVSGKIDWRSIKFSASEMPEATNMDMRHCYPCKDTGIVQTKDGTFCSCMLRNSIVCTPHNGMFYAVCGFLDLNANSLLHRSDGSFLSYKTYFKERYNLDLRCEDQALLEARKLVEVRNFLHKCN
;
A
#
# COMPACT_ATOMS: atom_id res chain seq x y z
N MET A 1 14.02 -8.59 2.12
CA MET A 1 15.22 -8.32 2.93
C MET A 1 16.50 -8.80 2.27
N GLY A 2 16.53 -9.64 1.21
CA GLY A 2 17.79 -9.99 0.52
C GLY A 2 18.78 -10.86 1.35
N VAL A 3 18.59 -10.90 2.67
CA VAL A 3 19.27 -11.74 3.66
C VAL A 3 19.07 -13.24 3.41
N ASP A 4 17.96 -13.61 2.75
CA ASP A 4 17.67 -14.99 2.35
C ASP A 4 18.74 -15.58 1.40
N PHE A 5 19.62 -14.72 0.85
CA PHE A 5 20.61 -15.08 -0.16
C PHE A 5 22.06 -14.73 0.22
N TRP A 6 22.30 -14.43 1.50
CA TRP A 6 23.66 -14.23 1.99
C TRP A 6 24.47 -15.52 1.89
N ASN A 7 25.72 -15.41 1.46
CA ASN A 7 26.65 -16.53 1.45
C ASN A 7 27.10 -16.87 2.89
N ALA A 8 27.71 -18.04 3.05
CA ALA A 8 28.14 -18.52 4.36
C ALA A 8 29.15 -17.58 5.04
N ASP A 9 30.00 -16.88 4.28
CA ASP A 9 30.99 -15.95 4.83
C ASP A 9 30.35 -14.67 5.38
N THR A 10 29.34 -14.14 4.67
CA THR A 10 28.55 -12.98 5.14
C THR A 10 27.83 -13.32 6.44
N TRP A 11 27.24 -14.52 6.53
CA TRP A 11 26.60 -14.98 7.76
C TRP A 11 27.60 -15.12 8.91
N ARG A 12 28.75 -15.77 8.68
CA ARG A 12 29.80 -15.93 9.70
C ARG A 12 30.26 -14.58 10.26
N GLY A 13 30.56 -13.61 9.41
CA GLY A 13 30.97 -12.27 9.86
C GLY A 13 29.89 -11.54 10.69
N ARG A 14 28.60 -11.80 10.43
CA ARG A 14 27.49 -11.20 11.19
C ARG A 14 27.20 -11.91 12.50
N ILE A 15 27.37 -13.23 12.55
CA ILE A 15 27.24 -14.03 13.76
C ILE A 15 28.35 -13.66 14.74
N ASP A 16 29.59 -13.53 14.26
CA ASP A 16 30.74 -13.16 15.11
C ASP A 16 30.62 -11.72 15.64
N GLY A 17 29.88 -10.85 14.94
CA GLY A 17 29.70 -9.46 15.30
C GLY A 17 28.50 -9.14 16.20
N ALA A 18 27.63 -10.11 16.52
CA ALA A 18 26.39 -9.85 17.27
C ALA A 18 25.99 -10.99 18.22
N GLU A 19 25.68 -10.65 19.47
CA GLU A 19 25.21 -11.60 20.49
C GLU A 19 23.72 -11.93 20.37
N VAL A 20 22.91 -11.00 19.82
CA VAL A 20 21.46 -11.15 19.68
C VAL A 20 21.06 -10.95 18.23
N LEU A 21 20.42 -11.97 17.66
CA LEU A 21 19.95 -11.98 16.29
C LEU A 21 18.42 -12.03 16.24
N VAL A 22 17.79 -11.07 15.56
CA VAL A 22 16.34 -11.03 15.33
C VAL A 22 16.08 -11.29 13.86
N MET A 23 15.37 -12.38 13.55
CA MET A 23 15.11 -12.80 12.17
C MET A 23 13.75 -13.46 12.03
N THR A 24 13.28 -13.58 10.79
CA THR A 24 12.08 -14.38 10.51
C THR A 24 12.40 -15.87 10.66
N PRO A 25 11.43 -16.72 11.04
CA PRO A 25 11.74 -18.13 11.27
C PRO A 25 12.11 -18.90 10.01
N GLN A 26 11.71 -18.42 8.83
CA GLN A 26 12.14 -19.00 7.57
C GLN A 26 13.66 -18.85 7.39
N ILE A 27 14.20 -17.66 7.71
CA ILE A 27 15.64 -17.40 7.65
C ILE A 27 16.40 -18.35 8.58
N LEU A 28 15.97 -18.51 9.83
CA LEU A 28 16.64 -19.43 10.76
C LEU A 28 16.55 -20.88 10.30
N LEU A 29 15.38 -21.31 9.80
CA LEU A 29 15.17 -22.67 9.32
C LEU A 29 16.08 -23.00 8.13
N ASP A 30 16.18 -22.10 7.16
CA ASP A 30 17.02 -22.31 5.97
C ASP A 30 18.49 -22.33 6.36
N ASN A 31 18.91 -21.45 7.26
CA ASN A 31 20.25 -21.42 7.82
C ASN A 31 20.64 -22.69 8.58
N LEU A 32 19.71 -23.29 9.34
CA LEU A 32 19.91 -24.57 10.02
C LEU A 32 20.02 -25.72 9.01
N ARG A 33 19.18 -25.73 7.97
CA ARG A 33 19.22 -26.73 6.89
C ARG A 33 20.51 -26.69 6.10
N HIS A 34 21.04 -25.49 5.85
CA HIS A 34 22.34 -25.31 5.19
C HIS A 34 23.52 -25.41 6.16
N SER A 35 23.30 -25.76 7.43
CA SER A 35 24.35 -25.88 8.46
C SER A 35 25.23 -24.63 8.63
N ILE A 36 24.69 -23.46 8.30
CA ILE A 36 25.31 -22.16 8.58
C ILE A 36 25.21 -21.87 10.09
N PHE A 37 24.04 -22.16 10.65
CA PHE A 37 23.81 -22.16 12.10
C PHE A 37 23.81 -23.59 12.60
N ARG A 38 24.36 -23.80 13.79
CA ARG A 38 24.20 -25.05 14.53
C ARG A 38 23.44 -24.74 15.80
N LEU A 39 22.45 -25.56 16.10
CA LEU A 39 21.56 -25.32 17.24
C LEU A 39 22.32 -25.26 18.58
N ARG A 40 23.43 -26.01 18.70
CA ARG A 40 24.34 -25.98 19.85
C ARG A 40 25.02 -24.65 20.14
N ASP A 41 25.15 -23.81 19.11
CA ASP A 41 25.78 -22.49 19.21
C ASP A 41 24.76 -21.44 19.73
N ILE A 42 23.49 -21.84 19.93
CA ILE A 42 22.40 -20.98 20.38
C ILE A 42 22.07 -21.35 21.84
N PRO A 43 22.30 -20.46 22.82
CA PRO A 43 21.94 -20.73 24.21
C PRO A 43 20.44 -20.58 24.49
N LEU A 44 19.78 -19.65 23.81
CA LEU A 44 18.39 -19.26 24.04
C LEU A 44 17.70 -19.00 22.71
N LEU A 45 16.55 -19.64 22.49
CA LEU A 45 15.71 -19.45 21.32
C LEU A 45 14.36 -18.87 21.73
N ILE A 46 14.09 -17.64 21.27
CA ILE A 46 12.86 -16.90 21.59
C ILE A 46 11.88 -16.96 20.42
N PHE A 47 10.67 -17.47 20.68
CA PHE A 47 9.58 -17.53 19.72
C PHE A 47 8.51 -16.48 20.07
N ASP A 48 8.44 -15.41 19.28
CA ASP A 48 7.32 -14.49 19.31
C ASP A 48 6.11 -15.07 18.58
N GLU A 49 4.91 -14.87 19.13
CA GLU A 49 3.66 -15.53 18.70
C GLU A 49 3.84 -17.05 18.53
N CYS A 50 4.39 -17.71 19.56
CA CYS A 50 4.83 -19.10 19.51
C CYS A 50 3.71 -20.08 19.10
N HIS A 51 2.44 -19.71 19.33
CA HIS A 51 1.25 -20.44 18.89
C HIS A 51 1.22 -20.74 17.37
N ARG A 52 2.07 -20.07 16.58
CA ARG A 52 2.25 -20.32 15.14
C ARG A 52 2.99 -21.62 14.85
N ALA A 53 3.68 -22.20 15.84
CA ALA A 53 4.34 -23.51 15.77
C ALA A 53 3.31 -24.64 15.66
N THR A 54 2.74 -24.79 14.46
CA THR A 54 1.72 -25.80 14.13
C THR A 54 2.02 -26.41 12.77
N GLY A 55 1.55 -27.65 12.54
CA GLY A 55 1.72 -28.34 11.25
C GLY A 55 3.16 -28.34 10.76
N ASN A 56 3.36 -27.77 9.57
CA ASN A 56 4.65 -27.60 8.88
C ASN A 56 5.07 -26.12 8.79
N SER A 57 4.65 -25.30 9.77
CA SER A 57 5.14 -23.93 9.89
C SER A 57 6.67 -23.92 10.12
N PRO A 58 7.39 -22.84 9.74
CA PRO A 58 8.82 -22.75 9.98
C PRO A 58 9.22 -22.96 11.45
N TYR A 59 8.44 -22.43 12.41
CA TYR A 59 8.65 -22.70 13.83
C TYR A 59 8.56 -24.19 14.18
N ALA A 60 7.51 -24.87 13.72
CA ALA A 60 7.35 -26.31 13.97
C ALA A 60 8.46 -27.14 13.30
N CYS A 61 8.89 -26.75 12.10
CA CYS A 61 10.00 -27.39 11.40
C CYS A 61 11.32 -27.25 12.15
N ILE A 62 11.66 -26.07 12.69
CA ILE A 62 12.87 -25.89 13.51
C ILE A 62 12.88 -26.88 14.68
N LEU A 63 11.73 -27.03 15.35
CA LEU A 63 11.61 -27.92 16.51
C LEU A 63 11.67 -29.39 16.12
N LYS A 64 10.93 -29.80 15.07
CA LYS A 64 10.83 -31.20 14.62
C LYS A 64 12.08 -31.69 13.89
N GLU A 65 12.70 -30.84 13.07
CA GLU A 65 13.82 -31.22 12.21
C GLU A 65 15.18 -31.10 12.92
N PHE A 66 15.31 -30.25 13.95
CA PHE A 66 16.59 -29.99 14.61
C PHE A 66 16.55 -30.16 16.12
N TYR A 67 15.59 -29.52 16.82
CA TYR A 67 15.57 -29.51 18.29
C TYR A 67 15.29 -30.89 18.91
N HIS A 68 14.17 -31.52 18.56
CA HIS A 68 13.78 -32.83 19.11
C HIS A 68 14.75 -33.97 18.74
N PRO A 69 15.28 -34.04 17.49
CA PRO A 69 16.34 -35.00 17.18
C PRO A 69 17.57 -34.86 18.07
N GLN A 70 18.00 -33.63 18.35
CA GLN A 70 19.13 -33.38 19.25
C GLN A 70 18.79 -33.71 20.70
N LEU A 71 17.60 -33.33 21.18
CA LEU A 71 17.09 -33.67 22.51
C LEU A 71 17.04 -35.19 22.76
N ASN A 72 16.68 -35.96 21.73
CA ASN A 72 16.65 -37.43 21.77
C ASN A 72 18.03 -38.08 21.58
N SER A 73 19.00 -37.33 21.05
CA SER A 73 20.39 -37.77 20.89
C SER A 73 21.18 -37.61 22.20
N ARG A 74 22.49 -37.96 22.21
CA ARG A 74 23.26 -38.15 23.46
C ARG A 74 23.16 -36.93 24.41
N PRO A 75 23.11 -37.14 25.74
CA PRO A 75 22.91 -36.10 26.75
C PRO A 75 24.07 -35.08 26.91
N SER A 76 25.08 -35.08 26.02
CA SER A 76 26.25 -34.19 26.10
C SER A 76 26.18 -32.96 25.19
N ASP A 77 25.25 -32.93 24.22
CA ASP A 77 25.14 -31.80 23.30
C ASP A 77 24.29 -30.69 23.92
N SER A 78 24.84 -29.46 23.95
CA SER A 78 24.11 -28.29 24.44
C SER A 78 22.93 -27.98 23.52
N ILE A 79 21.73 -27.91 24.10
CA ILE A 79 20.51 -27.51 23.40
C ILE A 79 20.04 -26.14 23.89
N PRO A 80 19.43 -25.31 23.02
CA PRO A 80 18.92 -24.02 23.43
C PRO A 80 17.80 -24.16 24.44
N THR A 81 17.77 -23.25 25.42
CA THR A 81 16.55 -23.03 26.20
C THR A 81 15.50 -22.40 25.31
N ILE A 82 14.25 -22.84 25.40
CA ILE A 82 13.15 -22.31 24.59
C ILE A 82 12.31 -21.35 25.44
N PHE A 83 12.06 -20.16 24.92
CA PHE A 83 11.12 -19.21 25.50
C PHE A 83 10.10 -18.78 24.44
N GLY A 84 8.82 -19.05 24.68
CA GLY A 84 7.73 -18.72 23.76
C GLY A 84 6.75 -17.72 24.37
N MET A 85 6.37 -16.70 23.62
CA MET A 85 5.35 -15.74 24.02
C MET A 85 4.13 -15.84 23.11
N THR A 86 2.93 -15.80 23.69
CA THR A 86 1.68 -15.76 22.95
C THR A 86 0.55 -15.21 23.82
N ALA A 87 -0.40 -14.50 23.19
CA ALA A 87 -1.64 -14.09 23.86
C ALA A 87 -2.67 -15.23 23.97
N SER A 88 -2.60 -16.23 23.08
CA SER A 88 -3.53 -17.37 23.05
C SER A 88 -2.87 -18.56 22.35
N LEU A 89 -2.84 -19.72 23.01
CA LEU A 89 -2.31 -20.95 22.44
C LEU A 89 -3.26 -21.51 21.37
N ILE A 90 -4.52 -21.64 21.75
CA ILE A 90 -5.53 -22.32 20.93
C ILE A 90 -6.18 -21.32 19.97
N ALA A 91 -6.29 -21.72 18.70
CA ALA A 91 -7.02 -20.97 17.68
C ALA A 91 -8.51 -21.31 17.69
N ARG A 92 -8.86 -22.59 17.68
CA ARG A 92 -10.23 -23.05 17.43
C ARG A 92 -11.04 -23.17 18.72
N ASN A 93 -12.36 -23.13 18.58
CA ASN A 93 -13.24 -23.48 19.69
C ASN A 93 -13.19 -25.00 19.89
N LEU A 94 -12.92 -25.44 21.11
CA LEU A 94 -12.80 -26.85 21.46
C LEU A 94 -13.84 -27.23 22.52
N ALA A 95 -14.12 -28.53 22.60
CA ALA A 95 -14.75 -29.09 23.79
C ALA A 95 -13.75 -29.09 24.95
N LEU A 96 -14.25 -29.06 26.20
CA LEU A 96 -13.43 -28.87 27.40
C LEU A 96 -12.30 -29.91 27.53
N ASP A 97 -12.62 -31.16 27.20
CA ASP A 97 -11.72 -32.32 27.19
C ASP A 97 -10.53 -32.16 26.23
N LYS A 98 -10.68 -31.36 25.15
CA LYS A 98 -9.64 -31.20 24.14
C LYS A 98 -8.68 -30.03 24.40
N TYR A 99 -9.00 -29.15 25.36
CA TYR A 99 -8.09 -28.05 25.73
C TYR A 99 -6.80 -28.59 26.32
N SER A 100 -6.89 -29.54 27.24
CA SER A 100 -5.72 -30.16 27.90
C SER A 100 -4.87 -30.94 26.90
N GLU A 101 -5.49 -31.66 25.96
CA GLU A 101 -4.81 -32.37 24.87
C GLU A 101 -4.01 -31.39 23.99
N GLU A 102 -4.62 -30.32 23.48
CA GLU A 102 -3.91 -29.36 22.62
C GLU A 102 -2.82 -28.59 23.35
N ILE A 103 -3.05 -28.22 24.62
CA ILE A 103 -2.01 -27.55 25.43
C ILE A 103 -0.84 -28.51 25.64
N SER A 104 -1.10 -29.76 26.01
CA SER A 104 -0.06 -30.79 26.19
C SER A 104 0.71 -31.06 24.89
N GLU A 105 0.02 -31.21 23.75
CA GLU A 105 0.68 -31.35 22.44
C GLU A 105 1.61 -30.18 22.12
N PHE A 106 1.18 -28.95 22.45
CA PHE A 106 1.98 -27.76 22.22
C PHE A 106 3.19 -27.66 23.18
N GLU A 107 3.00 -27.99 24.47
CA GLU A 107 4.07 -28.08 25.46
C GLU A 107 5.13 -29.11 25.07
N ASN A 108 4.69 -30.26 24.55
CA ASN A 108 5.58 -31.31 24.04
C ASN A 108 6.34 -30.84 22.79
N LEU A 109 5.67 -30.14 21.86
CA LEU A 109 6.32 -29.59 20.67
C LEU A 109 7.39 -28.55 21.00
N MET A 110 7.10 -27.62 21.91
CA MET A 110 8.04 -26.57 22.32
C MET A 110 9.04 -27.06 23.37
N ASN A 111 8.85 -28.25 23.93
CA ASN A 111 9.55 -28.73 25.13
C ASN A 111 9.58 -27.67 26.25
N ALA A 112 8.46 -26.98 26.44
CA ALA A 112 8.35 -25.84 27.34
C ALA A 112 6.99 -25.83 28.02
N LYS A 113 6.97 -25.46 29.31
CA LYS A 113 5.76 -25.34 30.12
C LYS A 113 5.04 -24.03 29.84
N VAL A 114 3.71 -24.09 29.81
CA VAL A 114 2.87 -22.90 29.68
C VAL A 114 2.71 -22.24 31.04
N TYR A 115 3.22 -21.03 31.19
CA TYR A 115 2.99 -20.20 32.37
C TYR A 115 1.95 -19.13 32.09
N THR A 116 0.99 -18.99 33.01
CA THR A 116 -0.07 -17.97 32.93
C THR A 116 -0.17 -17.20 34.24
N VAL A 117 -0.71 -15.98 34.20
CA VAL A 117 -0.95 -15.20 35.42
C VAL A 117 -2.00 -15.90 36.29
N ALA A 118 -1.74 -15.99 37.60
CA ALA A 118 -2.58 -16.73 38.55
C ALA A 118 -4.05 -16.29 38.56
N SER A 119 -4.34 -14.99 38.38
CA SER A 119 -5.70 -14.45 38.34
C SER A 119 -5.81 -13.19 37.47
N GLU A 120 -7.02 -12.87 37.00
CA GLU A 120 -7.28 -11.60 36.28
C GLU A 120 -7.10 -10.39 37.18
N SER A 121 -7.36 -10.53 38.49
CA SER A 121 -7.16 -9.48 39.47
C SER A 121 -5.70 -9.05 39.59
N ALA A 122 -4.76 -10.00 39.48
CA ALA A 122 -3.34 -9.69 39.43
C ALA A 122 -2.95 -8.96 38.12
N LEU A 123 -3.58 -9.33 37.00
CA LEU A 123 -3.34 -8.68 35.71
C LEU A 123 -3.90 -7.24 35.66
N LEU A 124 -5.06 -7.00 36.28
CA LEU A 124 -5.73 -5.70 36.35
C LEU A 124 -4.89 -4.62 37.04
N GLN A 125 -3.92 -4.99 37.88
CA GLN A 125 -2.99 -4.04 38.51
C GLN A 125 -2.02 -3.40 37.49
N TYR A 126 -1.75 -4.08 36.37
CA TYR A 126 -0.74 -3.67 35.38
C TYR A 126 -1.36 -3.32 34.03
N ILE A 127 -2.47 -3.96 33.65
CA ILE A 127 -3.11 -3.80 32.34
C ILE A 127 -4.62 -3.58 32.52
N PRO A 128 -5.18 -2.45 32.02
CA PRO A 128 -6.62 -2.27 31.96
C PRO A 128 -7.28 -3.31 31.05
N ILE A 129 -8.31 -3.98 31.54
CA ILE A 129 -9.13 -4.92 30.76
C ILE A 129 -10.37 -4.18 30.27
N ALA A 130 -10.65 -4.27 28.97
CA ALA A 130 -11.82 -3.64 28.37
C ALA A 130 -13.14 -4.26 28.85
N THR A 131 -14.15 -3.41 29.03
CA THR A 131 -15.52 -3.87 29.35
C THR A 131 -16.16 -4.45 28.09
N THR A 132 -16.57 -5.72 28.13
CA THR A 132 -17.24 -6.35 26.98
C THR A 132 -18.73 -6.02 26.97
N LYS A 133 -19.21 -5.43 25.86
CA LYS A 133 -20.62 -5.06 25.65
C LYS A 133 -21.17 -5.83 24.46
N ILE A 134 -22.24 -6.60 24.66
CA ILE A 134 -22.97 -7.25 23.56
C ILE A 134 -24.10 -6.32 23.14
N VAL A 135 -24.07 -5.87 21.89
CA VAL A 135 -25.12 -5.05 21.30
C VAL A 135 -25.91 -5.95 20.35
N GLU A 136 -27.13 -6.27 20.78
CA GLU A 136 -28.06 -7.02 19.94
C GLU A 136 -28.76 -6.09 18.96
N TYR A 137 -28.70 -6.43 17.68
CA TYR A 137 -29.43 -5.71 16.64
C TYR A 137 -30.52 -6.60 16.04
N ASP A 138 -31.67 -6.00 15.77
CA ASP A 138 -32.78 -6.70 15.13
C ASP A 138 -32.50 -6.86 13.64
N ASP A 139 -32.64 -8.08 13.11
CA ASP A 139 -32.74 -8.26 11.66
C ASP A 139 -34.16 -7.91 11.25
N TYR A 140 -34.52 -6.63 11.40
CA TYR A 140 -35.59 -6.07 10.59
C TYR A 140 -35.02 -6.06 9.18
N ILE A 141 -35.02 -7.23 8.52
CA ILE A 141 -34.99 -7.28 7.06
C ILE A 141 -36.10 -6.32 6.72
N VAL A 142 -35.75 -5.20 6.11
CA VAL A 142 -36.76 -4.40 5.48
C VAL A 142 -37.28 -5.30 4.37
N THR A 143 -38.30 -6.11 4.66
CA THR A 143 -39.19 -6.76 3.69
C THR A 143 -40.03 -5.67 3.03
N SER A 144 -39.39 -4.54 2.71
CA SER A 144 -39.90 -3.56 1.80
C SER A 144 -39.87 -4.22 0.44
N GLU A 145 -40.94 -3.97 -0.32
CA GLU A 145 -41.04 -4.22 -1.75
C GLU A 145 -39.76 -3.80 -2.49
N LEU A 146 -39.08 -2.78 -1.98
CA LEU A 146 -37.80 -2.24 -2.45
C LEU A 146 -36.61 -3.21 -2.38
N TYR A 147 -36.43 -3.92 -1.27
CA TYR A 147 -35.31 -4.86 -1.10
C TYR A 147 -35.44 -5.98 -2.13
N SER A 148 -36.66 -6.53 -2.24
CA SER A 148 -37.02 -7.54 -3.24
C SER A 148 -36.90 -6.99 -4.67
N HIS A 149 -37.29 -5.73 -4.91
CA HIS A 149 -37.16 -5.08 -6.21
C HIS A 149 -35.69 -4.92 -6.61
N THR A 150 -34.84 -4.46 -5.70
CA THR A 150 -33.42 -4.20 -5.95
C THR A 150 -32.68 -5.49 -6.26
N ILE A 151 -32.92 -6.57 -5.50
CA ILE A 151 -32.36 -7.90 -5.78
C ILE A 151 -32.84 -8.42 -7.14
N ARG A 152 -34.13 -8.24 -7.46
CA ARG A 152 -34.68 -8.65 -8.76
C ARG A 152 -34.04 -7.89 -9.92
N CYS A 153 -33.80 -6.59 -9.78
CA CYS A 153 -33.13 -5.78 -10.78
C CYS A 153 -31.67 -6.22 -10.99
N LEU A 154 -30.92 -6.46 -9.91
CA LEU A 154 -29.54 -6.98 -9.98
C LEU A 154 -29.46 -8.34 -10.67
N ASN A 155 -30.35 -9.28 -10.31
CA ASN A 155 -30.39 -10.59 -10.95
C ASN A 155 -30.77 -10.50 -12.43
N LYS A 156 -31.68 -9.58 -12.80
CA LYS A 156 -32.04 -9.33 -14.20
C LYS A 156 -30.90 -8.70 -14.99
N LEU A 157 -30.13 -7.80 -14.38
CA LEU A 157 -28.91 -7.25 -14.97
C LEU A 157 -27.87 -8.34 -15.19
N GLU A 158 -27.63 -9.19 -14.19
CA GLU A 158 -26.72 -10.32 -14.32
C GLU A 158 -27.10 -11.20 -15.52
N THR A 159 -28.37 -11.63 -15.63
CA THR A 159 -28.80 -12.48 -16.76
C THR A 159 -28.60 -11.78 -18.11
N LYS A 160 -28.96 -10.50 -18.20
CA LYS A 160 -28.79 -9.69 -19.41
C LYS A 160 -27.32 -9.61 -19.85
N HIS A 161 -26.40 -9.36 -18.92
CA HIS A 161 -24.97 -9.27 -19.26
C HIS A 161 -24.36 -10.62 -19.60
N LEU A 162 -24.79 -11.71 -18.93
CA LEU A 162 -24.37 -13.07 -19.26
C LEU A 162 -24.83 -13.49 -20.66
N GLU A 163 -26.05 -13.13 -21.08
CA GLU A 163 -26.53 -13.39 -22.44
C GLU A 163 -25.73 -12.62 -23.50
N ILE A 164 -25.41 -11.35 -23.25
CA ILE A 164 -24.56 -10.53 -24.15
C ILE A 164 -23.15 -11.14 -24.28
N LEU A 165 -22.59 -11.67 -23.19
CA LEU A 165 -21.30 -12.34 -23.21
C LEU A 165 -21.32 -13.63 -24.03
N LYS A 166 -22.34 -14.48 -23.83
CA LYS A 166 -22.50 -15.74 -24.58
C LYS A 166 -22.65 -15.53 -26.09
N GLY A 167 -23.24 -14.41 -26.49
CA GLY A 167 -23.37 -14.04 -27.90
C GLY A 167 -22.10 -13.51 -28.56
N LYS A 168 -21.06 -13.14 -27.79
CA LYS A 168 -19.84 -12.48 -28.29
C LYS A 168 -18.54 -13.24 -28.05
N LEU A 169 -18.52 -14.18 -27.10
CA LEU A 169 -17.31 -14.90 -26.68
C LEU A 169 -17.57 -16.41 -26.64
N HIS A 170 -16.53 -17.21 -26.92
CA HIS A 170 -16.55 -18.67 -26.87
C HIS A 170 -15.29 -19.22 -26.18
N GLY A 171 -15.38 -20.39 -25.55
CA GLY A 171 -14.24 -21.07 -24.91
C GLY A 171 -13.88 -20.53 -23.52
N SER A 172 -12.60 -20.65 -23.12
CA SER A 172 -12.12 -20.27 -21.79
C SER A 172 -12.31 -18.78 -21.38
N PRO A 173 -12.27 -17.78 -22.28
CA PRO A 173 -12.51 -16.38 -21.92
C PRO A 173 -13.96 -16.10 -21.47
N LEU A 174 -14.92 -16.84 -22.04
CA LEU A 174 -16.33 -16.78 -21.64
C LEU A 174 -16.49 -17.28 -20.20
N GLU A 175 -15.99 -18.47 -19.91
CA GLU A 175 -16.10 -19.07 -18.57
C GLU A 175 -15.48 -18.18 -17.48
N ASN A 176 -14.32 -17.56 -17.76
CA ASN A 176 -13.65 -16.66 -16.81
C ASN A 176 -14.47 -15.39 -16.55
N SER A 177 -15.09 -14.81 -17.59
CA SER A 177 -15.91 -13.61 -17.48
C SER A 177 -17.23 -13.87 -16.76
N GLU A 178 -17.89 -14.98 -17.07
CA GLU A 178 -19.11 -15.39 -16.37
C GLU A 178 -18.85 -15.61 -14.88
N LYS A 179 -17.74 -16.27 -14.52
CA LYS A 179 -17.33 -16.43 -13.12
C LYS A 179 -17.12 -15.09 -12.43
N ARG A 180 -16.53 -14.10 -13.10
CA ARG A 180 -16.30 -12.76 -12.52
C ARG A 180 -17.59 -11.98 -12.31
N ILE A 181 -18.49 -11.95 -13.30
CA ILE A 181 -19.79 -11.27 -13.15
C ILE A 181 -20.60 -11.91 -12.02
N LYS A 182 -20.67 -13.24 -11.96
CA LYS A 182 -21.35 -13.96 -10.86
C LYS A 182 -20.78 -13.59 -9.48
N LYS A 183 -19.46 -13.52 -9.37
CA LYS A 183 -18.78 -13.09 -8.13
C LYS A 183 -19.11 -11.63 -7.77
N LEU A 184 -19.14 -10.72 -8.74
CA LEU A 184 -19.52 -9.33 -8.52
C LEU A 184 -20.99 -9.20 -8.12
N ASN A 185 -21.91 -9.92 -8.78
CA ASN A 185 -23.31 -9.93 -8.40
C ASN A 185 -23.48 -10.43 -6.95
N ALA A 186 -22.82 -11.54 -6.59
CA ALA A 186 -22.83 -12.05 -5.22
C ALA A 186 -22.26 -11.04 -4.20
N MET A 187 -21.27 -10.25 -4.58
CA MET A 187 -20.73 -9.17 -3.73
C MET A 187 -21.74 -8.04 -3.54
N PHE A 188 -22.42 -7.58 -4.60
CA PHE A 188 -23.46 -6.54 -4.50
C PHE A 188 -24.68 -7.02 -3.72
N LEU A 189 -25.12 -8.26 -3.93
CA LEU A 189 -26.20 -8.89 -3.16
C LEU A 189 -25.83 -8.94 -1.67
N TYR A 190 -24.60 -9.31 -1.33
CA TYR A 190 -24.11 -9.25 0.05
C TYR A 190 -24.16 -7.82 0.62
N CYS A 191 -23.71 -6.81 -0.14
CA CYS A 191 -23.74 -5.42 0.32
C CYS A 191 -25.18 -4.98 0.60
N ILE A 192 -26.13 -5.32 -0.27
CA ILE A 192 -27.55 -5.01 -0.05
C ILE A 192 -28.09 -5.70 1.20
N SER A 193 -27.78 -6.99 1.38
CA SER A 193 -28.32 -7.78 2.49
C SER A 193 -27.75 -7.42 3.85
N ASP A 194 -26.44 -7.18 3.94
CA ASP A 194 -25.73 -7.04 5.22
C ASP A 194 -25.45 -5.57 5.57
N LEU A 195 -25.38 -4.69 4.57
CA LEU A 195 -24.95 -3.29 4.74
C LEU A 195 -26.04 -2.27 4.37
N GLY A 196 -26.74 -2.49 3.25
CA GLY A 196 -27.82 -1.65 2.74
C GLY A 196 -27.63 -1.22 1.29
N VAL A 197 -28.68 -0.68 0.67
CA VAL A 197 -28.69 -0.31 -0.76
C VAL A 197 -27.68 0.79 -1.07
N TRP A 198 -27.51 1.76 -0.17
CA TRP A 198 -26.56 2.85 -0.37
C TRP A 198 -25.11 2.36 -0.42
N LEU A 199 -24.73 1.48 0.51
CA LEU A 199 -23.39 0.90 0.57
C LEU A 199 -23.11 0.01 -0.65
N ALA A 200 -24.14 -0.66 -1.19
CA ALA A 200 -24.02 -1.39 -2.46
C ALA A 200 -23.81 -0.47 -3.66
N ALA A 201 -24.50 0.67 -3.72
CA ALA A 201 -24.27 1.68 -4.75
C ALA A 201 -22.86 2.28 -4.64
N LYS A 202 -22.41 2.56 -3.41
CA LYS A 202 -21.06 3.08 -3.15
C LYS A 202 -19.98 2.06 -3.54
N ALA A 203 -20.20 0.77 -3.32
CA ALA A 203 -19.33 -0.28 -3.83
C ALA A 203 -19.18 -0.22 -5.36
N ALA A 204 -20.30 -0.03 -6.08
CA ALA A 204 -20.30 0.05 -7.53
C ALA A 204 -19.58 1.31 -8.04
N GLU A 205 -19.78 2.45 -7.38
CA GLU A 205 -19.10 3.73 -7.67
C GLU A 205 -17.57 3.62 -7.53
N ILE A 206 -17.09 3.01 -6.45
CA ILE A 206 -15.65 2.84 -6.17
C ILE A 206 -15.01 1.88 -7.18
N LEU A 207 -15.73 0.82 -7.58
CA LEU A 207 -15.27 -0.11 -8.60
C LEU A 207 -15.28 0.51 -10.02
N GLN A 208 -16.17 1.47 -10.28
CA GLN A 208 -16.23 2.19 -11.56
C GLN A 208 -15.10 3.22 -11.71
N SER A 209 -14.83 3.99 -10.65
CA SER A 209 -13.88 5.11 -10.65
C SER A 209 -12.41 4.67 -10.72
N ASN A 210 -12.06 3.53 -10.13
CA ASN A 210 -10.71 2.99 -10.19
C ASN A 210 -10.44 2.28 -11.52
N LYS A 211 -9.82 3.00 -12.48
CA LYS A 211 -9.45 2.46 -13.80
C LYS A 211 -8.56 1.21 -13.70
N GLU A 212 -7.64 1.19 -12.72
CA GLU A 212 -6.67 0.12 -12.46
C GLU A 212 -7.23 -1.04 -11.59
N SER A 213 -8.23 -0.83 -10.73
CA SER A 213 -8.63 -1.86 -9.74
C SER A 213 -9.62 -2.91 -10.26
N CYS A 214 -10.27 -2.68 -11.40
CA CYS A 214 -11.11 -3.71 -12.03
C CYS A 214 -10.25 -4.88 -12.58
N VAL A 215 -9.00 -4.56 -12.95
CA VAL A 215 -7.98 -5.44 -13.54
C VAL A 215 -7.44 -6.43 -12.50
N SER A 216 -7.20 -5.96 -11.28
CA SER A 216 -6.55 -6.74 -10.22
C SER A 216 -7.48 -7.63 -9.39
N PHE A 217 -8.81 -7.51 -9.53
CA PHE A 217 -9.83 -8.05 -8.59
C PHE A 217 -9.68 -9.55 -8.24
N TRP A 218 -9.13 -10.37 -9.15
CA TRP A 218 -8.83 -11.80 -8.91
C TRP A 218 -7.43 -12.27 -9.36
N GLY A 219 -6.49 -11.34 -9.61
CA GLY A 219 -5.08 -11.71 -9.89
C GLY A 219 -4.79 -12.37 -11.24
N GLU A 220 -5.72 -12.31 -12.20
CA GLU A 220 -5.51 -12.79 -13.57
C GLU A 220 -5.67 -11.62 -14.54
N GLU A 221 -4.65 -11.34 -15.35
CA GLU A 221 -4.71 -10.38 -16.46
C GLU A 221 -5.75 -10.86 -17.48
N LEU A 222 -6.72 -10.01 -17.81
CA LEU A 222 -7.66 -10.26 -18.90
C LEU A 222 -7.24 -9.46 -20.13
N ASP A 223 -7.63 -9.95 -21.29
CA ASP A 223 -7.60 -9.16 -22.53
C ASP A 223 -8.46 -7.89 -22.36
N GLU A 224 -7.99 -6.77 -22.90
CA GLU A 224 -8.55 -5.42 -22.74
C GLU A 224 -10.04 -5.35 -23.17
N LYS A 225 -10.42 -6.16 -24.16
CA LYS A 225 -11.82 -6.32 -24.60
C LYS A 225 -12.72 -6.97 -23.56
N LEU A 226 -12.19 -7.91 -22.78
CA LEU A 226 -12.90 -8.69 -21.78
C LEU A 226 -13.19 -7.85 -20.53
N GLU A 227 -12.26 -6.97 -20.18
CA GLU A 227 -12.42 -5.99 -19.11
C GLU A 227 -13.53 -4.99 -19.40
N GLY A 228 -13.69 -4.60 -20.67
CA GLY A 228 -14.78 -3.73 -21.11
C GLY A 228 -16.16 -4.27 -20.72
N PHE A 229 -16.38 -5.59 -20.80
CA PHE A 229 -17.67 -6.20 -20.42
C PHE A 229 -17.93 -6.15 -18.92
N VAL A 230 -16.91 -6.46 -18.11
CA VAL A 230 -17.02 -6.41 -16.64
C VAL A 230 -17.25 -4.97 -16.17
N ARG A 231 -16.54 -4.00 -16.76
CA ARG A 231 -16.71 -2.57 -16.46
C ARG A 231 -18.09 -2.06 -16.85
N ASN A 232 -18.63 -2.52 -17.97
CA ASN A 232 -20.00 -2.19 -18.38
C ASN A 232 -21.03 -2.73 -17.38
N TYR A 233 -20.87 -3.98 -16.91
CA TYR A 233 -21.74 -4.53 -15.87
C TYR A 233 -21.71 -3.70 -14.57
N VAL A 234 -20.52 -3.34 -14.07
CA VAL A 234 -20.39 -2.51 -12.87
C VAL A 234 -21.02 -1.13 -13.05
N ARG A 235 -20.84 -0.50 -14.22
CA ARG A 235 -21.46 0.80 -14.54
C ARG A 235 -22.99 0.71 -14.57
N ASP A 236 -23.53 -0.33 -15.19
CA ASP A 236 -24.97 -0.52 -15.30
C ASP A 236 -25.58 -0.81 -13.91
N VAL A 237 -24.88 -1.58 -13.05
CA VAL A 237 -25.26 -1.74 -11.64
C VAL A 237 -25.27 -0.41 -10.88
N TYR A 238 -24.22 0.42 -11.03
CA TYR A 238 -24.18 1.73 -10.38
C TYR A 238 -25.32 2.64 -10.85
N SER A 239 -25.61 2.65 -12.16
CA SER A 239 -26.72 3.41 -12.74
C SER A 239 -28.07 3.00 -12.16
N ASP A 240 -28.36 1.69 -12.16
CA ASP A 240 -29.63 1.17 -11.66
C ASP A 240 -29.80 1.43 -10.15
N LEU A 241 -28.76 1.19 -9.35
CA LEU A 241 -28.80 1.47 -7.90
C LEU A 241 -28.95 2.97 -7.61
N SER A 242 -28.26 3.83 -8.36
CA SER A 242 -28.37 5.29 -8.21
C SER A 242 -29.76 5.80 -8.57
N GLU A 243 -30.38 5.26 -9.62
CA GLU A 243 -31.76 5.60 -10.00
C GLU A 243 -32.75 5.15 -8.93
N ILE A 244 -32.55 3.95 -8.36
CA ILE A 244 -33.34 3.41 -7.26
C ILE A 244 -33.25 4.34 -6.03
N ILE A 245 -32.04 4.78 -5.64
CA ILE A 245 -31.82 5.71 -4.52
C ILE A 245 -32.46 7.09 -4.81
N LEU A 246 -32.35 7.60 -6.04
CA LEU A 246 -32.92 8.90 -6.43
C LEU A 246 -34.46 8.90 -6.36
N LYS A 247 -35.10 7.80 -6.76
CA LYS A 247 -36.56 7.65 -6.69
C LYS A 247 -37.06 7.65 -5.24
N MET A 248 -36.25 7.16 -4.30
CA MET A 248 -36.58 7.16 -2.87
C MET A 248 -36.46 8.55 -2.25
N THR A 249 -35.33 9.23 -2.45
CA THR A 249 -35.09 10.59 -1.92
C THR A 249 -36.10 11.62 -2.44
N LYS A 250 -36.70 11.40 -3.61
CA LYS A 250 -37.76 12.29 -4.16
C LYS A 250 -39.13 12.17 -3.49
N ARG A 251 -39.40 11.15 -2.65
CA ARG A 251 -40.67 11.05 -1.90
C ARG A 251 -40.76 11.96 -0.66
N GLY A 252 -39.70 12.69 -0.33
CA GLY A 252 -39.74 13.70 0.73
C GLY A 252 -38.36 14.26 1.06
N VAL A 253 -38.05 15.41 0.47
CA VAL A 253 -36.87 16.28 0.73
C VAL A 253 -35.53 15.75 0.20
N GLN A 254 -34.74 16.66 -0.36
CA GLN A 254 -33.36 16.50 -0.81
C GLN A 254 -32.44 16.20 0.39
N ARG A 255 -32.54 15.00 0.97
CA ARG A 255 -31.82 14.59 2.18
C ARG A 255 -30.53 13.86 1.84
N HIS A 256 -29.47 14.17 2.58
CA HIS A 256 -28.22 13.41 2.55
C HIS A 256 -28.29 12.23 3.52
N ILE A 257 -27.62 11.12 3.17
CA ILE A 257 -27.50 9.96 4.04
C ILE A 257 -26.90 10.36 5.39
N GLY A 258 -27.47 9.87 6.49
CA GLY A 258 -27.03 10.15 7.84
C GLY A 258 -27.61 11.41 8.48
N GLU A 259 -28.53 12.13 7.83
CA GLU A 259 -29.32 13.18 8.48
C GLU A 259 -30.32 12.60 9.51
N ASP A 260 -31.04 11.54 9.13
CA ASP A 260 -31.91 10.75 10.00
C ASP A 260 -31.70 9.24 9.79
N PHE A 261 -30.91 8.64 10.68
CA PHE A 261 -30.57 7.22 10.61
C PHE A 261 -31.78 6.27 10.79
N ALA A 262 -32.88 6.73 11.42
CA ALA A 262 -34.07 5.91 11.61
C ALA A 262 -34.89 5.85 10.30
N GLU A 263 -34.97 6.96 9.57
CA GLU A 263 -35.56 6.98 8.23
C GLU A 263 -34.68 6.24 7.22
N ASP A 264 -33.35 6.42 7.24
CA ASP A 264 -32.41 5.68 6.38
C ASP A 264 -32.55 4.15 6.53
N LEU A 265 -32.84 3.71 7.76
CA LEU A 265 -33.14 2.31 8.06
C LEU A 265 -34.51 1.87 7.53
N GLN A 266 -35.54 2.71 7.64
CA GLN A 266 -36.88 2.41 7.10
C GLN A 266 -36.89 2.31 5.58
N ASP A 267 -36.13 3.18 4.91
CA ASP A 267 -35.96 3.19 3.45
C ASP A 267 -35.03 2.07 2.96
N GLY A 268 -34.38 1.32 3.85
CA GLY A 268 -33.44 0.25 3.48
C GLY A 268 -32.14 0.74 2.84
N LEU A 269 -31.83 2.03 2.99
CA LEU A 269 -30.54 2.60 2.59
C LEU A 269 -29.40 2.04 3.45
N LEU A 270 -29.68 1.84 4.74
CA LEU A 270 -28.81 1.21 5.73
C LEU A 270 -29.50 -0.02 6.35
N THR A 271 -28.73 -1.04 6.70
CA THR A 271 -29.21 -2.15 7.53
C THR A 271 -29.18 -1.79 9.01
N SER A 272 -29.95 -2.51 9.82
CA SER A 272 -29.94 -2.39 11.27
C SER A 272 -28.54 -2.58 11.84
N LYS A 273 -27.77 -3.53 11.30
CA LYS A 273 -26.38 -3.77 11.69
C LYS A 273 -25.51 -2.52 11.55
N VAL A 274 -25.61 -1.81 10.42
CA VAL A 274 -24.88 -0.54 10.18
C VAL A 274 -25.43 0.58 11.07
N TYR A 275 -26.74 0.66 11.26
CA TYR A 275 -27.36 1.61 12.18
C TYR A 275 -26.83 1.45 13.62
N PHE A 276 -26.75 0.22 14.14
CA PHE A 276 -26.24 -0.04 15.49
C PHE A 276 -24.73 0.19 15.61
N LEU A 277 -23.96 -0.01 14.53
CA LEU A 277 -22.56 0.42 14.47
C LEU A 277 -22.46 1.95 14.66
N ILE A 278 -23.20 2.72 13.86
CA ILE A 278 -23.22 4.19 13.93
C ILE A 278 -23.67 4.66 15.30
N LYS A 279 -24.76 4.09 15.84
CA LYS A 279 -25.26 4.40 17.18
C LYS A 279 -24.22 4.12 18.27
N SER A 280 -23.50 3.01 18.16
CA SER A 280 -22.42 2.66 19.09
C SER A 280 -21.28 3.67 19.02
N LEU A 281 -20.89 4.10 17.81
CA LEU A 281 -19.87 5.14 17.61
C LEU A 281 -20.32 6.49 18.17
N MET A 282 -21.56 6.93 17.90
CA MET A 282 -22.09 8.21 18.37
C MET A 282 -22.03 8.39 19.89
N GLY A 283 -22.07 7.30 20.67
CA GLY A 283 -21.87 7.34 22.12
C GLY A 283 -20.53 7.93 22.56
N TYR A 284 -19.52 7.93 21.68
CA TYR A 284 -18.16 8.40 21.95
C TYR A 284 -17.83 9.72 21.25
N ARG A 285 -18.81 10.40 20.64
CA ARG A 285 -18.63 11.68 19.91
C ARG A 285 -17.97 12.80 20.74
N HIS A 286 -18.10 12.73 22.06
CA HIS A 286 -17.56 13.74 22.99
C HIS A 286 -16.13 13.44 23.43
N MET A 287 -15.56 12.29 23.06
CA MET A 287 -14.20 11.88 23.42
C MET A 287 -13.18 12.54 22.48
N GLN A 288 -12.21 13.27 23.07
CA GLN A 288 -11.22 14.03 22.29
C GLN A 288 -10.05 13.18 21.74
N ASP A 289 -9.61 12.15 22.48
CA ASP A 289 -8.57 11.19 22.02
C ASP A 289 -9.23 9.84 21.73
N LEU A 290 -10.14 9.82 20.76
CA LEU A 290 -10.80 8.58 20.34
C LEU A 290 -9.88 7.77 19.43
N ARG A 291 -9.52 6.57 19.89
CA ARG A 291 -8.85 5.55 19.08
C ARG A 291 -9.75 4.33 18.99
N CYS A 292 -10.33 4.15 17.81
CA CYS A 292 -11.28 3.09 17.56
C CYS A 292 -10.87 2.19 16.40
N ILE A 293 -11.04 0.88 16.56
CA ILE A 293 -10.91 -0.09 15.47
C ILE A 293 -12.23 -0.84 15.30
N VAL A 294 -12.73 -0.86 14.08
CA VAL A 294 -13.90 -1.64 13.68
C VAL A 294 -13.41 -2.83 12.86
N PHE A 295 -13.57 -4.03 13.42
CA PHE A 295 -13.19 -5.27 12.73
C PHE A 295 -14.35 -5.80 11.87
N VAL A 296 -14.06 -6.02 10.59
CA VAL A 296 -14.98 -6.58 9.59
C VAL A 296 -14.37 -7.82 8.92
N GLU A 297 -15.19 -8.70 8.38
CA GLU A 297 -14.74 -9.93 7.72
C GLU A 297 -14.27 -9.65 6.29
N ARG A 298 -15.03 -8.84 5.53
CA ARG A 298 -14.81 -8.64 4.10
C ARG A 298 -14.12 -7.31 3.78
N VAL A 299 -13.24 -7.34 2.78
CA VAL A 299 -12.52 -6.15 2.29
C VAL A 299 -13.47 -5.10 1.71
N ILE A 300 -14.50 -5.52 0.97
CA ILE A 300 -15.47 -4.55 0.43
C ILE A 300 -16.17 -3.79 1.55
N THR A 301 -16.53 -4.46 2.64
CA THR A 301 -17.18 -3.87 3.82
C THR A 301 -16.31 -2.78 4.44
N SER A 302 -15.00 -2.98 4.56
CA SER A 302 -14.12 -1.96 5.14
C SER A 302 -14.04 -0.70 4.28
N ILE A 303 -14.00 -0.87 2.95
CA ILE A 303 -13.95 0.23 1.98
C ILE A 303 -15.26 1.04 2.00
N VAL A 304 -16.41 0.37 1.92
CA VAL A 304 -17.70 1.10 1.85
C VAL A 304 -18.09 1.72 3.17
N LEU A 305 -17.73 1.11 4.31
CA LEU A 305 -17.95 1.72 5.62
C LEU A 305 -17.05 2.94 5.84
N GLU A 306 -15.82 2.96 5.34
CA GLU A 306 -14.98 4.16 5.41
C GLU A 306 -15.65 5.31 4.64
N ALA A 307 -16.12 5.02 3.42
CA ALA A 307 -16.82 6.00 2.60
C ALA A 307 -18.10 6.52 3.28
N LEU A 308 -18.89 5.64 3.90
CA LEU A 308 -20.08 6.04 4.65
C LEU A 308 -19.74 6.90 5.85
N LEU A 309 -18.87 6.42 6.74
CA LEU A 309 -18.54 7.13 7.99
C LEU A 309 -17.86 8.48 7.71
N SER A 310 -17.11 8.61 6.62
CA SER A 310 -16.52 9.88 6.18
C SER A 310 -17.55 10.87 5.62
N THR A 311 -18.73 10.40 5.21
CA THR A 311 -19.81 11.23 4.65
C THR A 311 -20.75 11.77 5.75
N ILE A 312 -20.79 11.14 6.93
CA ILE A 312 -21.69 11.50 8.02
C ILE A 312 -21.22 12.80 8.69
N ASN A 313 -21.97 13.89 8.52
CA ASN A 313 -21.64 15.22 9.05
C ASN A 313 -21.48 15.25 10.58
N GLN A 314 -22.27 14.45 11.31
CA GLN A 314 -22.19 14.33 12.77
C GLN A 314 -20.86 13.71 13.26
N MET A 315 -20.07 13.12 12.34
CA MET A 315 -18.75 12.55 12.60
C MET A 315 -17.62 13.35 11.93
N SER A 316 -17.87 14.57 11.46
CA SER A 316 -16.90 15.42 10.73
C SER A 316 -15.59 15.73 11.50
N GLY A 317 -15.57 15.54 12.82
CA GLY A 317 -14.36 15.63 13.64
C GLY A 317 -13.47 14.39 13.61
N TRP A 318 -13.92 13.28 13.02
CA TRP A 318 -13.19 12.02 12.98
C TRP A 318 -12.62 11.73 11.61
N SER A 319 -11.34 11.40 11.61
CA SER A 319 -10.65 10.87 10.43
C SER A 319 -10.76 9.35 10.42
N VAL A 320 -11.37 8.82 9.35
CA VAL A 320 -11.61 7.39 9.16
C VAL A 320 -10.70 6.87 8.05
N ARG A 321 -10.09 5.69 8.27
CA ARG A 321 -9.32 4.97 7.26
C ARG A 321 -9.67 3.48 7.28
N TYR A 322 -9.58 2.81 6.13
CA TYR A 322 -9.69 1.34 6.07
C TYR A 322 -8.32 0.65 5.98
N MET A 323 -8.23 -0.57 6.50
CA MET A 323 -7.08 -1.45 6.34
C MET A 323 -7.49 -2.87 5.95
N ALA A 324 -6.91 -3.42 4.89
CA ALA A 324 -7.28 -4.74 4.39
C ALA A 324 -6.07 -5.61 4.02
N SER A 325 -6.15 -6.91 4.30
CA SER A 325 -5.12 -7.89 3.92
C SER A 325 -5.08 -8.11 2.40
N GLY A 326 -4.00 -7.65 1.77
CA GLY A 326 -3.83 -7.65 0.31
C GLY A 326 -3.28 -8.93 -0.33
N ARG A 327 -3.23 -10.08 0.37
CA ARG A 327 -2.60 -11.29 -0.22
C ARG A 327 -3.46 -11.99 -1.28
N ASN A 328 -4.79 -11.98 -1.17
CA ASN A 328 -5.70 -12.74 -2.06
C ASN A 328 -6.98 -11.97 -2.48
N CYS A 329 -7.16 -10.72 -2.06
CA CYS A 329 -8.29 -9.90 -2.48
C CYS A 329 -7.78 -8.84 -3.44
N GLY A 330 -8.17 -8.93 -4.71
CA GLY A 330 -7.80 -7.95 -5.71
C GLY A 330 -8.51 -6.60 -5.61
N LEU A 331 -9.29 -6.37 -4.55
CA LEU A 331 -9.73 -5.03 -4.14
C LEU A 331 -8.54 -4.28 -3.56
N GLN A 332 -8.11 -3.22 -4.23
CA GLN A 332 -7.11 -2.24 -3.78
C GLN A 332 -6.04 -2.83 -2.85
N HIS A 333 -5.00 -3.42 -3.43
CA HIS A 333 -3.84 -3.88 -2.67
C HIS A 333 -3.20 -2.68 -1.95
N GLN A 334 -3.35 -2.64 -0.63
CA GLN A 334 -2.63 -1.68 0.18
C GLN A 334 -1.21 -2.23 0.42
N SER A 335 -0.20 -1.45 0.00
CA SER A 335 1.19 -1.81 0.23
C SER A 335 1.49 -1.83 1.73
N ARG A 336 2.52 -2.59 2.13
CA ARG A 336 2.98 -2.59 3.52
C ARG A 336 3.33 -1.19 4.02
N ASN A 337 3.87 -0.33 3.16
CA ASN A 337 4.19 1.07 3.49
C ASN A 337 2.91 1.86 3.82
N LYS A 338 1.84 1.68 3.02
CA LYS A 338 0.54 2.32 3.29
C LYS A 338 -0.06 1.84 4.61
N HIS A 339 0.07 0.56 4.97
CA HIS A 339 -0.36 0.08 6.29
C HIS A 339 0.41 0.75 7.42
N VAL A 340 1.73 0.87 7.31
CA VAL A 340 2.57 1.53 8.32
C VAL A 340 2.19 3.00 8.45
N GLU A 341 2.00 3.71 7.33
CA GLU A 341 1.58 5.11 7.32
C GLU A 341 0.23 5.33 8.02
N ILE A 342 -0.76 4.45 7.79
CA ILE A 342 -2.06 4.51 8.46
C ILE A 342 -1.90 4.26 9.97
N VAL A 343 -1.09 3.27 10.37
CA VAL A 343 -0.83 3.00 11.80
C VAL A 343 -0.10 4.16 12.48
N ASP A 344 0.88 4.78 11.80
CA ASP A 344 1.62 5.92 12.34
C ASP A 344 0.72 7.17 12.44
N SER A 345 -0.17 7.36 11.47
CA SER A 345 -1.21 8.41 11.51
C SER A 345 -2.22 8.18 12.64
N PHE A 346 -2.55 6.92 12.93
CA PHE A 346 -3.38 6.53 14.07
C PHE A 346 -2.65 6.72 15.40
N ARG A 347 -1.34 6.42 15.46
CA ARG A 347 -0.50 6.65 16.65
C ARG A 347 -0.37 8.14 16.99
N SER A 348 -0.28 8.99 15.97
CA SER A 348 -0.19 10.45 16.11
C SER A 348 -1.53 11.16 16.33
N GLY A 349 -2.66 10.44 16.34
CA GLY A 349 -4.00 11.02 16.52
C GLY A 349 -4.58 11.72 15.30
N LYS A 350 -3.93 11.61 14.13
CA LYS A 350 -4.47 12.13 12.85
C LYS A 350 -5.60 11.27 12.29
N VAL A 351 -5.61 9.98 12.64
CA VAL A 351 -6.68 9.02 12.31
C VAL A 351 -7.31 8.57 13.63
N HIS A 352 -8.64 8.60 13.69
CA HIS A 352 -9.41 8.28 14.89
C HIS A 352 -10.05 6.89 14.80
N LEU A 353 -10.51 6.52 13.60
CA LEU A 353 -11.15 5.23 13.33
C LEU A 353 -10.38 4.47 12.26
N ILE A 354 -10.05 3.21 12.53
CA ILE A 354 -9.59 2.27 11.50
C ILE A 354 -10.64 1.18 11.31
N ILE A 355 -11.07 0.97 10.07
CA ILE A 355 -11.93 -0.15 9.70
C ILE A 355 -11.05 -1.24 9.10
N ALA A 356 -10.80 -2.30 9.87
CA ALA A 356 -9.81 -3.30 9.53
C ALA A 356 -10.43 -4.68 9.30
N THR A 357 -9.86 -5.45 8.38
CA THR A 357 -10.01 -6.91 8.42
C THR A 357 -9.07 -7.50 9.49
N GLN A 358 -8.85 -8.81 9.48
CA GLN A 358 -8.00 -9.51 10.47
C GLN A 358 -6.53 -9.04 10.50
N ILE A 359 -6.12 -8.13 9.61
CA ILE A 359 -4.74 -7.63 9.52
C ILE A 359 -4.25 -6.90 10.77
N LEU A 360 -5.14 -6.23 11.52
CA LEU A 360 -4.77 -5.54 12.76
C LEU A 360 -4.91 -6.42 14.02
N GLU A 361 -5.31 -7.68 13.88
CA GLU A 361 -5.41 -8.60 15.01
C GLU A 361 -4.00 -9.01 15.47
N GLU A 362 -3.10 -9.35 14.54
CA GLU A 362 -1.76 -9.88 14.83
C GLU A 362 -0.62 -9.08 14.18
N GLY A 363 0.54 -9.05 14.85
CA GLY A 363 1.84 -8.72 14.25
C GLY A 363 2.13 -7.25 13.90
N LEU A 364 1.11 -6.38 13.79
CA LEU A 364 1.32 -4.94 13.71
C LEU A 364 1.27 -4.31 15.11
N ASP A 365 2.24 -3.45 15.41
CA ASP A 365 2.25 -2.65 16.62
C ASP A 365 1.24 -1.51 16.48
N VAL A 366 0.03 -1.76 16.98
CA VAL A 366 -1.07 -0.80 17.00
C VAL A 366 -1.17 -0.22 18.43
N PRO A 367 -1.30 1.11 18.59
CA PRO A 367 -1.47 1.72 19.90
C PRO A 367 -2.73 1.21 20.62
N SER A 368 -2.71 1.30 21.95
CA SER A 368 -3.87 0.99 22.78
C SER A 368 -5.08 1.82 22.34
N CYS A 369 -6.23 1.16 22.23
CA CYS A 369 -7.49 1.75 21.78
C CYS A 369 -8.47 1.96 22.94
N ASN A 370 -9.34 2.96 22.82
CA ASN A 370 -10.47 3.18 23.72
C ASN A 370 -11.64 2.26 23.38
N LEU A 371 -11.85 2.00 22.09
CA LEU A 371 -13.02 1.30 21.60
C LEU A 371 -12.65 0.30 20.52
N ILE A 372 -13.02 -0.96 20.70
CA ILE A 372 -12.94 -1.96 19.64
C ILE A 372 -14.35 -2.44 19.35
N ILE A 373 -14.78 -2.37 18.09
CA ILE A 373 -16.08 -2.85 17.65
C ILE A 373 -15.86 -4.05 16.73
N ARG A 374 -16.41 -5.20 17.10
CA ARG A 374 -16.59 -6.34 16.20
C ARG A 374 -17.89 -6.17 15.44
N PHE A 375 -17.79 -5.63 14.23
CA PHE A 375 -18.93 -5.56 13.31
C PHE A 375 -19.35 -6.96 12.86
N ASP A 376 -18.34 -7.79 12.56
CA ASP A 376 -18.50 -9.21 12.30
C ASP A 376 -17.93 -10.04 13.45
N GLN A 377 -18.50 -11.23 13.67
CA GLN A 377 -18.03 -12.12 14.72
C GLN A 377 -16.59 -12.58 14.46
N ALA A 378 -15.83 -12.73 15.55
CA ALA A 378 -14.51 -13.32 15.48
C ALA A 378 -14.56 -14.72 14.85
N ALA A 379 -13.67 -14.99 13.90
CA ALA A 379 -13.58 -16.30 13.26
C ALA A 379 -13.13 -17.38 14.27
N THR A 380 -12.15 -17.03 15.10
CA THR A 380 -11.43 -17.93 16.01
C THR A 380 -11.34 -17.34 17.43
N VAL A 381 -11.08 -18.20 18.43
CA VAL A 381 -10.87 -17.77 19.83
C VAL A 381 -9.66 -16.83 19.91
N ARG A 382 -8.59 -17.17 19.20
CA ARG A 382 -7.37 -16.36 19.12
C ARG A 382 -7.65 -14.95 18.60
N SER A 383 -8.34 -14.87 17.46
CA SER A 383 -8.78 -13.61 16.84
C SER A 383 -9.61 -12.77 17.81
N PHE A 384 -10.48 -13.40 18.60
CA PHE A 384 -11.23 -12.73 19.67
C PHE A 384 -10.32 -12.17 20.78
N ILE A 385 -9.41 -12.98 21.32
CA ILE A 385 -8.51 -12.58 22.42
C ILE A 385 -7.56 -11.45 21.98
N GLN A 386 -6.99 -11.55 20.79
CA GLN A 386 -6.04 -10.56 20.25
C GLN A 386 -6.72 -9.23 19.92
N SER A 387 -7.89 -9.25 19.27
CA SER A 387 -8.66 -8.03 19.01
C SER A 387 -9.10 -7.35 20.31
N ARG A 388 -9.53 -8.12 21.32
CA ARG A 388 -9.82 -7.59 22.67
C ARG A 388 -8.59 -7.01 23.33
N GLY A 389 -7.43 -7.64 23.16
CA GLY A 389 -6.13 -7.15 23.64
C GLY A 389 -5.68 -5.82 23.01
N ARG A 390 -6.37 -5.28 22.00
CA ARG A 390 -6.11 -3.92 21.49
C ARG A 390 -6.83 -2.84 22.29
N ALA A 391 -7.93 -3.17 22.97
CA ALA A 391 -8.64 -2.29 23.89
C ALA A 391 -7.95 -2.30 25.27
N ARG A 392 -6.87 -1.51 25.41
CA ARG A 392 -6.01 -1.46 26.62
C ARG A 392 -5.98 -0.10 27.31
N MET A 393 -6.71 0.90 26.82
CA MET A 393 -6.81 2.18 27.51
C MET A 393 -7.71 2.06 28.75
N GLN A 394 -7.55 2.96 29.71
CA GLN A 394 -8.46 3.02 30.87
C GLN A 394 -9.88 3.27 30.39
N HIS A 395 -10.84 2.59 31.01
CA HIS A 395 -12.26 2.64 30.63
C HIS A 395 -12.51 2.31 29.14
N SER A 396 -11.71 1.42 28.56
CA SER A 396 -11.93 0.96 27.20
C SER A 396 -13.08 -0.04 27.11
N ASP A 397 -13.70 -0.06 25.94
CA ASP A 397 -14.87 -0.86 25.65
C ASP A 397 -14.61 -1.79 24.46
N TYR A 398 -15.08 -3.03 24.59
CA TYR A 398 -15.04 -4.05 23.55
C TYR A 398 -16.47 -4.42 23.17
N VAL A 399 -16.95 -3.90 22.04
CA VAL A 399 -18.33 -4.02 21.59
C VAL A 399 -18.45 -5.14 20.58
N LEU A 400 -19.42 -6.03 20.80
CA LEU A 400 -19.75 -7.15 19.92
C LEU A 400 -21.15 -6.94 19.34
N LEU A 401 -21.24 -6.75 18.02
CA LEU A 401 -22.54 -6.72 17.36
C LEU A 401 -23.02 -8.17 17.13
N VAL A 402 -24.21 -8.49 17.65
CA VAL A 402 -24.81 -9.81 17.50
C VAL A 402 -26.25 -9.66 17.03
N ARG A 403 -26.65 -10.47 16.06
CA ARG A 403 -28.03 -10.49 15.57
C ARG A 403 -28.96 -11.04 16.65
N ARG A 404 -30.06 -10.34 16.95
CA ARG A 404 -31.08 -10.82 17.88
C ARG A 404 -31.69 -12.12 17.36
N GLY A 405 -31.79 -13.12 18.25
CA GLY A 405 -32.29 -14.45 17.91
C GLY A 405 -31.28 -15.38 17.26
N ASP A 406 -30.06 -14.92 16.94
CA ASP A 406 -28.99 -15.80 16.50
C ASP A 406 -28.33 -16.51 17.69
N VAL A 407 -28.94 -17.63 18.08
CA VAL A 407 -28.50 -18.47 19.21
C VAL A 407 -27.08 -19.00 19.00
N ASN A 408 -26.68 -19.27 17.75
CA ASN A 408 -25.36 -19.78 17.43
C ASN A 408 -24.29 -18.70 17.66
N ALA A 409 -24.56 -17.49 17.18
CA ALA A 409 -23.70 -16.32 17.35
C ALA A 409 -23.53 -15.94 18.84
N LEU A 410 -24.61 -15.94 19.61
CA LEU A 410 -24.57 -15.69 21.06
C LEU A 410 -23.83 -16.80 21.80
N SER A 411 -24.12 -18.07 21.52
CA SER A 411 -23.44 -19.21 22.14
C SER A 411 -21.94 -19.20 21.83
N LYS A 412 -21.55 -18.90 20.59
CA LYS A 412 -20.15 -18.76 20.18
C LYS A 412 -19.44 -17.65 20.98
N THR A 413 -20.08 -16.50 21.11
CA THR A 413 -19.57 -15.36 21.88
C THR A 413 -19.37 -15.70 23.36
N GLN A 414 -20.37 -16.33 23.98
CA GLN A 414 -20.29 -16.79 25.36
C GLN A 414 -19.17 -17.82 25.57
N LYS A 415 -18.99 -18.75 24.62
CA LYS A 415 -17.88 -19.70 24.64
C LYS A 415 -16.52 -19.00 24.54
N PHE A 416 -16.38 -17.99 23.68
CA PHE A 416 -15.14 -17.21 23.55
C PHE A 416 -14.81 -16.37 24.78
N LEU A 417 -15.83 -15.89 25.48
CA LEU A 417 -15.63 -15.23 26.77
C LEU A 417 -15.09 -16.19 27.84
N LYS A 418 -15.58 -17.44 27.84
CA LYS A 418 -15.15 -18.48 28.79
C LYS A 418 -13.82 -19.14 28.40
N SER A 419 -13.47 -19.20 27.12
CA SER A 419 -12.28 -19.94 26.64
C SER A 419 -10.97 -19.41 27.20
N GLY A 420 -10.87 -18.11 27.49
CA GLY A 420 -9.67 -17.54 28.13
C GLY A 420 -9.47 -18.05 29.56
N GLN A 421 -10.56 -18.16 30.33
CA GLN A 421 -10.53 -18.73 31.68
C GLN A 421 -10.23 -20.23 31.65
N ILE A 422 -10.91 -20.98 30.78
CA ILE A 422 -10.69 -22.43 30.60
C ILE A 422 -9.22 -22.71 30.25
N MET A 423 -8.65 -21.97 29.29
CA MET A 423 -7.25 -22.14 28.89
C MET A 423 -6.29 -21.91 30.05
N ARG A 424 -6.56 -20.92 30.91
CA ARG A 424 -5.77 -20.63 32.10
C ARG A 424 -5.85 -21.77 33.12
N GLU A 425 -7.07 -22.22 33.44
CA GLU A 425 -7.31 -23.29 34.42
C GLU A 425 -6.67 -24.61 33.97
N GLU A 426 -6.82 -24.99 32.69
CA GLU A 426 -6.20 -26.21 32.17
C GLU A 426 -4.66 -26.10 32.11
N SER A 427 -4.10 -24.92 31.78
CA SER A 427 -2.65 -24.72 31.81
C SER A 427 -2.08 -24.90 33.23
N GLN A 428 -2.77 -24.37 34.26
CA GLN A 428 -2.37 -24.55 35.65
C GLN A 428 -2.47 -26.01 36.11
N ARG A 429 -3.46 -26.77 35.63
CA ARG A 429 -3.56 -28.21 35.91
C ARG A 429 -2.40 -29.01 35.34
N LEU A 430 -1.88 -28.61 34.18
CA LEU A 430 -0.77 -29.29 33.48
C LEU A 430 0.62 -28.87 33.99
N GLU A 431 0.71 -27.89 34.90
CA GLU A 431 1.97 -27.37 35.43
C GLU A 431 2.84 -28.48 36.06
N SER A 432 2.22 -29.47 36.70
CA SER A 432 2.91 -30.59 37.36
C SER A 432 3.27 -31.75 36.43
N THR A 433 2.77 -31.78 35.19
CA THR A 433 3.02 -32.88 34.25
C THR A 433 4.32 -32.62 33.47
N CYS A 434 5.26 -33.57 33.36
CA CYS A 434 6.47 -33.33 32.56
C CYS A 434 6.19 -33.35 31.05
N CYS A 435 6.84 -32.47 30.29
CA CYS A 435 6.83 -32.54 28.81
C CYS A 435 7.43 -33.88 28.35
N GLN A 436 6.85 -34.44 27.30
CA GLN A 436 7.36 -35.64 26.66
C GLN A 436 8.13 -35.24 25.39
N PRO A 437 9.34 -35.77 25.17
CA PRO A 437 10.05 -35.53 23.93
C PRO A 437 9.26 -36.11 22.76
N LEU A 438 9.20 -35.37 21.65
CA LEU A 438 8.56 -35.90 20.44
C LEU A 438 9.44 -37.00 19.85
N LEU A 439 8.80 -38.10 19.45
CA LEU A 439 9.45 -39.12 18.62
C LEU A 439 10.01 -38.47 17.36
N ASN A 440 11.20 -38.92 16.97
CA ASN A 440 11.98 -38.36 15.87
C ASN A 440 11.15 -38.39 14.57
N THR A 441 10.55 -37.25 14.19
CA THR A 441 9.58 -37.18 13.09
C THR A 441 10.26 -37.30 11.72
N LEU A 442 11.55 -36.95 11.62
CA LEU A 442 12.37 -37.16 10.44
C LEU A 442 12.66 -38.63 10.12
N CYS A 443 12.50 -39.56 11.07
CA CYS A 443 12.69 -40.98 10.78
C CYS A 443 11.61 -41.57 9.85
N ASN A 444 10.49 -40.86 9.65
CA ASN A 444 9.37 -41.31 8.82
C ASN A 444 9.27 -40.61 7.45
N GLU A 445 10.00 -39.51 7.23
CA GLU A 445 9.98 -38.77 5.95
C GLU A 445 11.33 -38.90 5.23
N GLU A 446 11.31 -39.14 3.91
CA GLU A 446 12.54 -39.16 3.12
C GLU A 446 13.22 -37.78 3.12
N PHE A 447 14.48 -37.71 3.56
CA PHE A 447 15.33 -36.53 3.45
C PHE A 447 16.66 -36.88 2.78
N TYR A 448 17.45 -35.86 2.46
CA TYR A 448 18.83 -35.99 2.02
C TYR A 448 19.72 -35.18 2.97
N GLY A 449 20.69 -35.84 3.59
CA GLY A 449 21.65 -35.20 4.48
C GLY A 449 23.07 -35.38 3.95
N VAL A 450 23.92 -34.37 4.12
CA VAL A 450 25.35 -34.42 3.82
C VAL A 450 26.10 -34.68 5.11
N GLU A 451 26.81 -35.81 5.21
CA GLU A 451 27.48 -36.23 6.44
C GLU A 451 28.65 -35.31 6.83
N SER A 452 29.33 -34.68 5.86
CA SER A 452 30.48 -33.81 6.11
C SER A 452 30.11 -32.51 6.84
N THR A 453 28.97 -31.91 6.50
CA THR A 453 28.53 -30.61 7.00
C THR A 453 27.36 -30.70 7.97
N GLY A 454 26.55 -31.76 7.88
CA GLY A 454 25.26 -31.88 8.57
C GLY A 454 24.11 -31.19 7.83
N ALA A 455 24.33 -30.67 6.61
CA ALA A 455 23.30 -29.99 5.84
C ALA A 455 22.20 -30.97 5.41
N ILE A 456 20.94 -30.54 5.48
CA ILE A 456 19.77 -31.36 5.16
C ILE A 456 18.82 -30.69 4.17
N VAL A 457 18.21 -31.50 3.30
CA VAL A 457 17.10 -31.12 2.43
C VAL A 457 15.97 -32.13 2.62
N THR A 458 14.78 -31.64 2.97
CA THR A 458 13.57 -32.44 3.14
C THR A 458 12.74 -32.42 1.85
N LEU A 459 11.75 -33.32 1.74
CA LEU A 459 10.78 -33.27 0.63
C LEU A 459 10.08 -31.90 0.51
N ASN A 460 9.86 -31.20 1.62
CA ASN A 460 9.18 -29.91 1.62
C ASN A 460 10.09 -28.77 1.15
N SER A 461 11.38 -28.80 1.48
CA SER A 461 12.35 -27.75 1.10
C SER A 461 12.95 -27.95 -0.29
N SER A 462 12.92 -29.16 -0.84
CA SER A 462 13.55 -29.48 -2.14
C SER A 462 13.07 -28.60 -3.30
N ILE A 463 11.78 -28.25 -3.34
CA ILE A 463 11.21 -27.37 -4.37
C ILE A 463 11.80 -25.96 -4.27
N GLN A 464 11.94 -25.42 -3.06
CA GLN A 464 12.49 -24.09 -2.84
C GLN A 464 13.96 -24.05 -3.26
N LEU A 465 14.73 -25.07 -2.89
CA LEU A 465 16.14 -25.17 -3.27
C LEU A 465 16.34 -25.27 -4.79
N ILE A 466 15.52 -26.05 -5.51
CA ILE A 466 15.62 -26.13 -6.97
C ILE A 466 15.25 -24.80 -7.65
N ASN A 467 14.22 -24.12 -7.17
CA ASN A 467 13.91 -22.78 -7.69
C ASN A 467 15.04 -21.79 -7.41
N PHE A 468 15.65 -21.87 -6.23
CA PHE A 468 16.80 -21.06 -5.86
C PHE A 468 18.01 -21.34 -6.75
N PHE A 469 18.35 -22.60 -6.97
CA PHE A 469 19.40 -23.01 -7.90
C PHE A 469 19.15 -22.45 -9.31
N CYS A 470 17.94 -22.61 -9.85
CA CYS A 470 17.58 -22.06 -11.15
C CYS A 470 17.74 -20.54 -11.19
N SER A 471 17.36 -19.82 -10.12
CA SER A 471 17.50 -18.35 -10.06
C SER A 471 18.94 -17.85 -10.08
N LYS A 472 19.92 -18.71 -9.77
CA LYS A 472 21.36 -18.39 -9.82
C LYS A 472 22.01 -18.73 -11.15
N LEU A 473 21.30 -19.41 -12.04
CA LEU A 473 21.78 -19.66 -13.39
C LEU A 473 21.77 -18.35 -14.21
N PRO A 474 22.61 -18.22 -15.25
CA PRO A 474 22.63 -17.05 -16.12
C PRO A 474 21.24 -16.75 -16.67
N SER A 475 20.80 -15.50 -16.52
CA SER A 475 19.51 -14.99 -16.99
C SER A 475 19.71 -13.71 -17.79
N ASP A 476 18.90 -13.51 -18.83
CA ASP A 476 18.83 -12.25 -19.58
C ASP A 476 17.39 -11.70 -19.59
N GLU A 477 17.16 -10.57 -20.28
CA GLU A 477 15.84 -9.93 -20.35
C GLU A 477 14.76 -10.83 -21.00
N TYR A 478 15.17 -11.77 -21.86
CA TYR A 478 14.30 -12.66 -22.63
C TYR A 478 14.18 -14.07 -22.03
N PHE A 479 15.10 -14.47 -21.13
CA PHE A 479 15.18 -15.80 -20.56
C PHE A 479 15.40 -15.74 -19.05
N LYS A 480 14.35 -16.09 -18.31
CA LYS A 480 14.40 -16.34 -16.87
C LYS A 480 14.46 -17.86 -16.60
N PRO A 481 15.56 -18.38 -16.04
CA PRO A 481 15.72 -19.80 -15.76
C PRO A 481 14.73 -20.25 -14.69
N LEU A 482 13.78 -21.12 -15.09
CA LEU A 482 12.77 -21.70 -14.20
C LEU A 482 12.64 -23.21 -14.46
N PRO A 483 12.40 -24.02 -13.41
CA PRO A 483 12.18 -25.45 -13.56
C PRO A 483 10.81 -25.73 -14.20
N ARG A 484 10.77 -26.68 -15.15
CA ARG A 484 9.53 -27.11 -15.82
C ARG A 484 9.17 -28.53 -15.38
N PHE A 485 7.91 -28.71 -14.98
CA PHE A 485 7.40 -30.01 -14.52
C PHE A 485 6.42 -30.60 -15.54
N LYS A 486 6.68 -31.82 -16.01
CA LYS A 486 5.73 -32.63 -16.77
C LYS A 486 5.21 -33.74 -15.85
N ILE A 487 3.91 -33.76 -15.61
CA ILE A 487 3.26 -34.73 -14.71
C ILE A 487 2.31 -35.58 -15.53
N ASP A 488 2.52 -36.89 -15.52
CA ASP A 488 1.56 -37.85 -16.03
C ASP A 488 0.74 -38.40 -14.85
N LYS A 489 -0.52 -37.96 -14.78
CA LYS A 489 -1.43 -38.37 -13.70
C LYS A 489 -1.90 -39.83 -13.84
N ALA A 490 -1.89 -40.38 -15.05
CA ALA A 490 -2.37 -41.75 -15.29
C ALA A 490 -1.31 -42.79 -14.91
N LEU A 491 -0.04 -42.48 -15.18
CA LEU A 491 1.09 -43.34 -14.84
C LEU A 491 1.68 -43.03 -13.45
N GLY A 492 1.32 -41.90 -12.84
CA GLY A 492 1.88 -41.49 -11.55
C GLY A 492 3.37 -41.16 -11.66
N THR A 493 3.76 -40.49 -12.76
CA THR A 493 5.16 -40.17 -13.08
C THR A 493 5.36 -38.66 -13.22
N CYS A 494 6.54 -38.16 -12.83
CA CYS A 494 6.90 -36.76 -12.98
C CYS A 494 8.31 -36.63 -13.55
N THR A 495 8.41 -35.81 -14.58
CA THR A 495 9.67 -35.40 -15.19
C THR A 495 9.93 -33.94 -14.88
N LEU A 496 11.06 -33.67 -14.23
CA LEU A 496 11.59 -32.33 -14.00
C LEU A 496 12.57 -32.00 -15.12
N HIS A 497 12.33 -30.90 -15.82
CA HIS A 497 13.26 -30.32 -16.78
C HIS A 497 13.87 -29.05 -16.17
N LEU A 498 15.18 -29.07 -15.96
CA LEU A 498 15.97 -27.93 -15.55
C LEU A 498 16.41 -27.11 -16.78
N PRO A 499 16.76 -25.81 -16.62
CA PRO A 499 17.26 -24.98 -17.70
C PRO A 499 18.49 -25.58 -18.39
N MET A 500 18.72 -25.23 -19.65
CA MET A 500 19.86 -25.75 -20.43
C MET A 500 21.23 -25.41 -19.81
N SER A 501 21.30 -24.33 -19.04
CA SER A 501 22.48 -23.89 -18.30
C SER A 501 22.79 -24.76 -17.07
N SER A 502 21.89 -25.67 -16.69
CA SER A 502 22.09 -26.62 -15.59
C SER A 502 22.88 -27.85 -16.07
N PRO A 503 23.83 -28.36 -15.26
CA PRO A 503 24.59 -29.56 -15.61
C PRO A 503 23.73 -30.82 -15.63
N VAL A 504 22.64 -30.84 -14.86
CA VAL A 504 21.60 -31.87 -14.93
C VAL A 504 20.38 -31.29 -15.64
N GLN A 505 19.91 -31.95 -16.70
CA GLN A 505 18.82 -31.42 -17.53
C GLN A 505 17.46 -32.05 -17.20
N THR A 506 17.39 -33.36 -17.06
CA THR A 506 16.11 -34.06 -16.91
C THR A 506 16.20 -35.12 -15.82
N ILE A 507 15.31 -35.02 -14.82
CA ILE A 507 15.20 -35.98 -13.71
C ILE A 507 13.81 -36.62 -13.73
N TYR A 508 13.77 -37.92 -13.46
CA TYR A 508 12.56 -38.73 -13.45
C TYR A 508 12.29 -39.32 -12.06
N ALA A 509 11.04 -39.24 -11.61
CA ALA A 509 10.55 -39.92 -10.41
C ALA A 509 9.12 -40.43 -10.55
N GLU A 510 8.81 -41.48 -9.79
CA GLU A 510 7.49 -42.13 -9.72
C GLU A 510 6.94 -42.00 -8.31
N GLY A 511 5.61 -41.88 -8.19
CA GLY A 511 4.98 -41.87 -6.88
C GLY A 511 3.56 -41.31 -6.86
N LYS A 512 3.03 -41.09 -5.65
CA LYS A 512 1.70 -40.49 -5.48
C LYS A 512 1.68 -39.06 -6.02
N VAL A 513 0.67 -38.74 -6.83
CA VAL A 513 0.50 -37.43 -7.51
C VAL A 513 0.60 -36.23 -6.55
N SER A 514 0.22 -36.39 -5.28
CA SER A 514 0.29 -35.35 -4.26
C SER A 514 1.72 -34.97 -3.84
N ILE A 515 2.67 -35.92 -3.86
CA ILE A 515 4.05 -35.73 -3.40
C ILE A 515 5.09 -35.83 -4.51
N ILE A 516 4.70 -36.29 -5.71
CA ILE A 516 5.63 -36.62 -6.79
C ILE A 516 6.52 -35.45 -7.22
N LYS A 517 6.01 -34.21 -7.17
CA LYS A 517 6.80 -32.99 -7.42
C LYS A 517 7.94 -32.81 -6.40
N LYS A 518 7.67 -33.13 -5.14
CA LYS A 518 8.65 -33.02 -4.04
C LYS A 518 9.72 -34.10 -4.16
N VAL A 519 9.29 -35.33 -4.50
CA VAL A 519 10.16 -36.49 -4.70
C VAL A 519 11.13 -36.24 -5.87
N VAL A 520 10.64 -35.77 -7.02
CA VAL A 520 11.51 -35.48 -8.18
C VAL A 520 12.50 -34.35 -7.87
N CYS A 521 12.09 -33.31 -7.11
CA CYS A 521 13.00 -32.25 -6.68
C CYS A 521 14.03 -32.73 -5.67
N LEU A 522 13.67 -33.61 -4.74
CA LEU A 522 14.64 -34.16 -3.77
C LEU A 522 15.70 -35.00 -4.50
N LYS A 523 15.28 -35.83 -5.47
CA LYS A 523 16.19 -36.57 -6.35
C LYS A 523 17.08 -35.63 -7.16
N ALA A 524 16.53 -34.53 -7.68
CA ALA A 524 17.28 -33.50 -8.38
C ALA A 524 18.38 -32.88 -7.50
N CYS A 525 18.07 -32.55 -6.24
CA CYS A 525 19.08 -32.01 -5.31
C CYS A 525 20.23 -33.00 -5.07
N ARG A 526 19.93 -34.30 -4.96
CA ARG A 526 20.94 -35.36 -4.82
C ARG A 526 21.86 -35.43 -6.04
N GLU A 527 21.29 -35.40 -7.25
CA GLU A 527 22.06 -35.45 -8.50
C GLU A 527 22.88 -34.18 -8.72
N LEU A 528 22.33 -33.00 -8.41
CA LEU A 528 23.07 -31.73 -8.51
C LEU A 528 24.24 -31.65 -7.53
N HIS A 529 24.09 -32.16 -6.30
CA HIS A 529 25.19 -32.27 -5.34
C HIS A 529 26.25 -33.28 -5.80
N ALA A 530 25.85 -34.44 -6.34
CA ALA A 530 26.78 -35.44 -6.85
C ALA A 530 27.65 -34.94 -8.02
N VAL A 531 27.13 -33.99 -8.82
CA VAL A 531 27.86 -33.36 -9.94
C VAL A 531 28.65 -32.11 -9.47
N GLY A 532 28.55 -31.73 -8.19
CA GLY A 532 29.24 -30.57 -7.62
C GLY A 532 28.59 -29.22 -7.94
N ALA A 533 27.40 -29.22 -8.55
CA ALA A 533 26.66 -27.97 -8.83
C ALA A 533 26.06 -27.35 -7.56
N LEU A 534 25.84 -28.17 -6.54
CA LEU A 534 25.60 -27.75 -5.17
C LEU A 534 26.84 -28.12 -4.33
N THR A 535 27.21 -27.22 -3.43
CA THR A 535 28.27 -27.43 -2.42
C THR A 535 27.81 -28.42 -1.34
N ASP A 536 28.73 -28.86 -0.46
CA ASP A 536 28.41 -29.68 0.73
C ASP A 536 27.42 -28.99 1.70
N TYR A 537 27.26 -27.67 1.62
CA TYR A 537 26.22 -26.93 2.36
C TYR A 537 24.87 -26.88 1.62
N LEU A 538 24.76 -27.59 0.49
CA LEU A 538 23.58 -27.66 -0.39
C LEU A 538 23.20 -26.29 -0.96
N LEU A 539 24.19 -25.45 -1.26
CA LEU A 539 24.04 -24.14 -1.89
C LEU A 539 24.71 -24.12 -3.28
N PRO A 540 24.17 -23.36 -4.26
CA PRO A 540 24.79 -23.21 -5.57
C PRO A 540 26.17 -22.56 -5.49
N GLU A 541 27.13 -23.06 -6.26
CA GLU A 541 28.48 -22.49 -6.33
C GLU A 541 28.44 -21.13 -7.05
N SER A 542 28.95 -20.08 -6.39
CA SER A 542 28.98 -18.72 -6.96
C SER A 542 30.19 -18.60 -7.90
N SER A 543 29.97 -18.75 -9.20
CA SER A 543 30.94 -18.23 -10.18
C SER A 543 30.72 -16.73 -10.33
N VAL A 544 31.78 -15.95 -10.14
CA VAL A 544 31.92 -14.47 -10.16
C VAL A 544 31.87 -13.80 -8.77
N PRO A 545 33.03 -13.34 -8.24
CA PRO A 545 33.07 -12.32 -7.20
C PRO A 545 32.63 -10.99 -7.82
N CYS A 546 31.60 -10.37 -7.25
CA CYS A 546 31.23 -9.01 -7.59
C CYS A 546 32.21 -8.09 -6.86
N GLU A 547 33.24 -7.60 -7.55
CA GLU A 547 34.03 -6.47 -7.08
C GLU A 547 33.13 -5.24 -7.07
N ASP A 548 32.66 -4.88 -5.88
CA ASP A 548 32.33 -3.53 -5.38
C ASP A 548 31.68 -3.73 -4.00
N GLU A 549 32.51 -3.86 -2.97
CA GLU A 549 32.05 -3.72 -1.58
C GLU A 549 32.01 -2.22 -1.24
N PRO A 550 30.85 -1.62 -0.93
CA PRO A 550 30.82 -0.40 -0.17
C PRO A 550 31.02 -0.74 1.31
N ASP A 551 32.00 -0.08 1.93
CA ASP A 551 32.19 -0.04 3.38
C ASP A 551 30.87 0.30 4.09
N ILE A 552 30.30 -0.69 4.79
CA ILE A 552 29.17 -0.46 5.70
C ILE A 552 29.74 -0.11 7.08
N VAL A 553 29.88 1.19 7.32
CA VAL A 553 29.88 1.74 8.68
C VAL A 553 28.49 1.50 9.27
N VAL A 554 28.41 0.63 10.28
CA VAL A 554 27.21 0.44 11.07
C VAL A 554 27.15 1.56 12.12
N ASP A 555 26.27 2.53 11.90
CA ASP A 555 25.55 3.18 12.99
C ASP A 555 24.14 3.61 12.58
N LYS A 556 23.15 2.95 13.20
CA LYS A 556 21.69 3.20 13.31
C LYS A 556 20.95 3.87 12.13
N TYR A 557 20.08 3.11 11.45
CA TYR A 557 19.02 3.63 10.57
C TYR A 557 17.70 2.89 10.86
N LYS A 558 16.63 3.49 11.43
CA LYS A 558 15.60 4.39 10.84
C LYS A 558 15.03 3.91 9.50
N ASN A 559 13.71 3.72 9.49
CA ASN A 559 12.91 3.16 8.39
C ASN A 559 12.95 3.95 7.08
N GLY A 560 12.78 3.23 5.98
CA GLY A 560 12.51 3.76 4.63
C GLY A 560 13.78 3.90 3.81
N GLN A 561 13.85 3.25 2.65
CA GLN A 561 14.77 3.70 1.61
C GLN A 561 14.28 5.09 1.22
N PRO A 562 15.01 6.18 1.53
CA PRO A 562 14.70 7.48 0.96
C PRO A 562 14.98 7.37 -0.53
N ASP A 563 14.29 8.15 -1.35
CA ASP A 563 14.89 8.64 -2.58
C ASP A 563 16.31 9.10 -2.21
N TYR A 564 17.35 8.42 -2.71
CA TYR A 564 18.72 8.74 -2.32
C TYR A 564 19.00 10.16 -2.79
N PHE A 565 18.95 11.10 -1.85
CA PHE A 565 19.40 12.46 -2.06
C PHE A 565 20.83 12.55 -1.55
N PRO A 566 21.78 13.07 -2.35
CA PRO A 566 23.13 13.34 -1.90
C PRO A 566 23.10 14.13 -0.58
N GLU A 567 23.91 13.75 0.40
CA GLU A 567 23.97 14.39 1.72
C GLU A 567 24.19 15.91 1.64
N GLN A 568 24.84 16.37 0.55
CA GLN A 568 25.08 17.76 0.21
C GLN A 568 23.78 18.53 -0.05
N LEU A 569 22.71 17.82 -0.42
CA LEU A 569 21.37 18.38 -0.65
C LEU A 569 20.41 18.13 0.51
N VAL A 570 20.77 17.37 1.55
CA VAL A 570 19.85 17.06 2.66
C VAL A 570 20.05 18.03 3.83
N ASP A 571 19.05 18.85 4.16
CA ASP A 571 19.09 19.79 5.30
C ASP A 571 17.68 20.13 5.81
N ASN A 572 17.56 20.93 6.85
CA ASN A 572 16.33 21.56 7.29
C ASN A 572 16.26 22.99 6.73
N TRP A 573 15.12 23.38 6.16
CA TRP A 573 14.89 24.73 5.60
C TRP A 573 15.12 25.88 6.58
N SER A 574 14.92 25.66 7.88
CA SER A 574 15.22 26.64 8.94
C SER A 574 16.72 26.87 9.12
N SER A 575 17.53 25.80 9.03
CA SER A 575 19.00 25.87 9.04
C SER A 575 19.49 26.50 7.74
N PHE A 576 19.01 25.98 6.60
CA PHE A 576 19.41 26.43 5.29
C PHE A 576 19.15 27.92 5.07
N SER A 577 18.01 28.47 5.53
CA SER A 577 17.67 29.89 5.33
C SER A 577 18.44 30.89 6.20
N ARG A 578 19.07 30.43 7.30
CA ARG A 578 19.85 31.27 8.22
C ARG A 578 21.34 31.35 7.87
N ARG A 579 21.77 30.61 6.84
CA ARG A 579 23.18 30.35 6.59
C ARG A 579 23.96 31.52 6.00
N GLY A 580 23.28 32.40 5.28
CA GLY A 580 23.90 33.56 4.64
C GLY A 580 24.65 33.21 3.36
N PHE A 581 25.51 32.18 3.33
CA PHE A 581 26.36 31.84 2.18
C PHE A 581 25.97 30.52 1.49
N TYR A 582 25.95 30.51 0.15
CA TYR A 582 25.54 29.36 -0.68
C TYR A 582 26.50 29.15 -1.86
N TYR A 583 26.80 27.89 -2.16
CA TYR A 583 27.65 27.49 -3.29
C TYR A 583 26.81 27.42 -4.56
N CYS A 584 27.28 28.06 -5.63
CA CYS A 584 26.51 28.22 -6.86
C CYS A 584 27.13 27.49 -8.04
N TYR A 585 26.29 26.74 -8.72
CA TYR A 585 26.58 26.05 -9.95
C TYR A 585 25.67 26.59 -11.05
N MET A 586 26.24 27.15 -12.11
CA MET A 586 25.50 27.61 -13.28
C MET A 586 25.18 26.42 -14.15
N VAL A 587 23.90 26.32 -14.49
CA VAL A 587 23.33 25.36 -15.41
C VAL A 587 23.06 26.07 -16.72
N SER A 588 23.80 25.69 -17.76
CA SER A 588 23.66 26.19 -19.12
C SER A 588 23.15 25.08 -20.04
N LEU A 589 22.18 25.44 -20.87
CA LEU A 589 21.58 24.59 -21.89
C LEU A 589 22.00 25.12 -23.27
N GLU A 590 22.68 24.30 -24.06
CA GLU A 590 23.10 24.65 -25.42
C GLU A 590 22.38 23.74 -26.44
N GLY A 591 22.09 24.28 -27.63
CA GLY A 591 21.48 23.51 -28.74
C GLY A 591 20.01 23.84 -29.05
N CYS A 592 19.40 24.87 -28.45
CA CYS A 592 18.03 25.28 -28.81
C CYS A 592 18.03 26.36 -29.91
N SER A 593 17.54 26.01 -31.11
CA SER A 593 17.56 26.89 -32.29
C SER A 593 16.55 28.04 -32.27
N LYS A 594 15.56 28.03 -31.36
CA LYS A 594 14.41 28.96 -31.38
C LYS A 594 14.39 30.01 -30.25
N THR A 595 15.09 29.80 -29.15
CA THR A 595 15.13 30.69 -27.99
C THR A 595 16.44 30.53 -27.23
N THR A 596 17.08 31.63 -26.80
CA THR A 596 18.18 31.57 -25.83
C THR A 596 17.61 31.13 -24.47
N PRO A 597 17.97 29.95 -23.95
CA PRO A 597 17.49 29.51 -22.65
C PRO A 597 18.00 30.47 -21.56
N ALA A 598 17.15 30.78 -20.58
CA ALA A 598 17.59 31.49 -19.40
C ALA A 598 18.57 30.59 -18.62
N GLU A 599 19.70 31.16 -18.21
CA GLU A 599 20.66 30.46 -17.34
C GLU A 599 20.03 30.27 -15.96
N ILE A 600 20.24 29.11 -15.37
CA ILE A 600 19.73 28.78 -14.03
C ILE A 600 20.93 28.58 -13.12
N VAL A 601 20.92 29.20 -11.94
CA VAL A 601 21.90 28.94 -10.90
C VAL A 601 21.29 27.99 -9.88
N LEU A 602 21.94 26.85 -9.70
CA LEU A 602 21.73 25.93 -8.60
C LEU A 602 22.52 26.42 -7.39
N ALA A 603 21.83 26.88 -6.35
CA ALA A 603 22.43 27.27 -5.08
C ALA A 603 22.23 26.16 -4.03
N VAL A 604 23.34 25.67 -3.49
CA VAL A 604 23.40 24.55 -2.56
C VAL A 604 24.20 24.91 -1.31
N LYS A 605 24.08 24.05 -0.30
CA LYS A 605 24.55 24.31 1.05
C LYS A 605 26.08 24.17 1.16
N CYS A 606 26.70 23.29 0.39
CA CYS A 606 28.14 23.03 0.44
C CYS A 606 28.66 22.71 -0.96
N ASP A 607 29.99 22.65 -1.11
CA ASP A 607 30.61 22.19 -2.33
C ASP A 607 30.18 20.74 -2.64
N MET A 608 29.75 20.51 -3.88
CA MET A 608 29.31 19.22 -4.42
C MET A 608 30.49 18.33 -4.86
N GLY A 609 31.73 18.83 -4.84
CA GLY A 609 32.93 18.05 -5.16
C GLY A 609 33.37 18.15 -6.63
N SER A 610 34.51 17.51 -6.93
CA SER A 610 35.21 17.61 -8.23
C SER A 610 34.37 17.15 -9.42
N ASP A 611 33.51 16.17 -9.21
CA ASP A 611 32.68 15.58 -10.26
C ASP A 611 31.65 16.56 -10.80
N PHE A 612 31.35 17.66 -10.09
CA PHE A 612 30.36 18.66 -10.49
C PHE A 612 30.98 19.98 -10.97
N ILE A 613 32.31 20.07 -11.07
CA ILE A 613 33.02 21.30 -11.45
C ILE A 613 32.86 21.60 -12.95
N SER A 614 32.77 20.58 -13.79
CA SER A 614 32.55 20.70 -15.24
C SER A 614 31.94 19.43 -15.84
N ASN A 615 30.68 19.15 -15.53
CA ASN A 615 29.96 18.03 -16.13
C ASN A 615 29.12 18.50 -17.32
N SER A 616 29.29 17.83 -18.45
CA SER A 616 28.47 18.00 -19.64
C SER A 616 27.86 16.69 -20.07
N PHE A 617 26.54 16.63 -20.23
CA PHE A 617 25.86 15.45 -20.77
C PHE A 617 24.83 15.85 -21.83
N LYS A 618 24.60 14.95 -22.79
CA LYS A 618 23.69 15.16 -23.91
C LYS A 618 22.33 14.56 -23.59
N LEU A 619 21.28 15.37 -23.65
CA LEU A 619 19.89 14.96 -23.47
C LEU A 619 19.20 14.82 -24.84
N TRP A 620 18.45 13.73 -25.02
CA TRP A 620 17.65 13.49 -26.22
C TRP A 620 16.29 14.21 -26.13
N GLY A 621 16.13 15.27 -26.91
CA GLY A 621 14.90 16.06 -27.02
C GLY A 621 14.02 15.66 -28.22
N VAL A 622 12.82 16.26 -28.30
CA VAL A 622 11.80 15.96 -29.33
C VAL A 622 12.21 16.38 -30.74
N GLN A 623 13.21 17.27 -30.91
CA GLN A 623 13.67 17.71 -32.24
C GLN A 623 15.19 17.95 -32.39
N ASP A 624 15.98 18.13 -31.32
CA ASP A 624 17.44 18.40 -31.40
C ASP A 624 18.21 17.82 -30.18
N TYR A 625 19.54 17.65 -30.31
CA TYR A 625 20.43 17.33 -29.19
C TYR A 625 20.59 18.55 -28.27
N LEU A 626 20.31 18.39 -26.98
CA LEU A 626 20.56 19.43 -25.97
C LEU A 626 21.80 19.06 -25.16
N SER A 627 22.82 19.91 -25.15
CA SER A 627 23.94 19.79 -24.21
C SER A 627 23.62 20.52 -22.92
N PHE A 628 23.55 19.76 -21.84
CA PHE A 628 23.47 20.29 -20.48
C PHE A 628 24.89 20.44 -19.95
N THR A 629 25.23 21.62 -19.43
CA THR A 629 26.53 21.91 -18.83
C THR A 629 26.34 22.52 -17.45
N MET A 630 27.08 22.01 -16.47
CA MET A 630 27.09 22.57 -15.12
C MET A 630 28.49 23.02 -14.73
N ARG A 631 28.61 24.26 -14.27
CA ARG A 631 29.88 24.90 -13.92
C ARG A 631 29.80 25.61 -12.58
N TYR A 632 30.81 25.40 -11.72
CA TYR A 632 30.92 26.16 -10.48
C TYR A 632 31.20 27.65 -10.74
N VAL A 633 30.39 28.53 -10.14
CA VAL A 633 30.47 30.00 -10.32
C VAL A 633 31.08 30.70 -9.11
N GLY A 634 30.94 30.12 -7.91
CA GLY A 634 31.41 30.73 -6.66
C GLY A 634 30.37 30.66 -5.56
N ILE A 635 30.53 31.53 -4.55
CA ILE A 635 29.66 31.60 -3.38
C ILE A 635 28.85 32.91 -3.44
N ILE A 636 27.54 32.83 -3.22
CA ILE A 636 26.65 34.00 -3.10
C ILE A 636 26.16 34.15 -1.66
N HIS A 637 25.86 35.40 -1.28
CA HIS A 637 25.20 35.69 -0.01
C HIS A 637 23.70 35.95 -0.22
N LEU A 638 22.83 35.15 0.42
CA LEU A 638 21.37 35.35 0.43
C LEU A 638 20.87 35.54 1.86
N ASN A 639 20.00 36.52 2.06
CA ASN A 639 19.31 36.68 3.33
C ASN A 639 18.08 35.76 3.43
N GLN A 640 17.50 35.65 4.62
CA GLN A 640 16.37 34.75 4.89
C GLN A 640 15.15 35.05 4.00
N GLU A 641 14.84 36.33 3.77
CA GLU A 641 13.72 36.73 2.91
C GLU A 641 13.92 36.31 1.45
N GLN A 642 15.14 36.44 0.93
CA GLN A 642 15.52 36.01 -0.41
C GLN A 642 15.39 34.50 -0.57
N VAL A 643 15.80 33.72 0.44
CA VAL A 643 15.65 32.25 0.43
C VAL A 643 14.18 31.85 0.44
N ILE A 644 13.35 32.50 1.24
CA ILE A 644 11.90 32.22 1.30
C ILE A 644 11.24 32.57 -0.05
N ALA A 645 11.56 33.72 -0.62
CA ALA A 645 11.02 34.14 -1.92
C ALA A 645 11.43 33.17 -3.05
N ALA A 646 12.71 32.77 -3.07
CA ALA A 646 13.23 31.81 -4.04
C ALA A 646 12.58 30.42 -3.89
N ARG A 647 12.39 29.94 -2.65
CA ARG A 647 11.71 28.67 -2.37
C ARG A 647 10.27 28.69 -2.87
N ARG A 648 9.51 29.75 -2.54
CA ARG A 648 8.13 29.92 -3.03
C ARG A 648 8.07 29.89 -4.54
N PHE A 649 8.93 30.67 -5.20
CA PHE A 649 9.05 30.70 -6.65
C PHE A 649 9.29 29.31 -7.25
N GLN A 650 10.31 28.60 -6.76
CA GLN A 650 10.65 27.25 -7.24
C GLN A 650 9.50 26.27 -7.04
N THR A 651 8.87 26.24 -5.87
CA THR A 651 7.77 25.31 -5.62
C THR A 651 6.56 25.64 -6.50
N THR A 652 6.20 26.91 -6.66
CA THR A 652 5.10 27.32 -7.55
C THR A 652 5.34 26.82 -8.98
N ILE A 653 6.54 27.01 -9.54
CA ILE A 653 6.85 26.57 -10.90
C ILE A 653 6.84 25.05 -11.02
N LEU A 654 7.50 24.33 -10.11
CA LEU A 654 7.57 22.87 -10.18
C LEU A 654 6.19 22.24 -9.99
N SER A 655 5.38 22.74 -9.06
CA SER A 655 4.01 22.27 -8.87
C SER A 655 3.15 22.56 -10.11
N LEU A 656 3.27 23.74 -10.73
CA LEU A 656 2.56 24.04 -11.98
C LEU A 656 2.94 23.09 -13.13
N LEU A 657 4.22 22.71 -13.23
CA LEU A 657 4.69 21.77 -14.25
C LEU A 657 4.24 20.32 -13.97
N ILE A 658 4.06 19.95 -12.72
CA ILE A 658 3.72 18.57 -12.31
C ILE A 658 2.20 18.34 -12.26
N SER A 659 1.43 19.19 -11.56
CA SER A 659 0.04 18.87 -11.20
C SER A 659 -1.03 19.48 -12.11
N ASN A 660 -0.70 20.41 -13.01
CA ASN A 660 -1.66 21.09 -13.91
C ASN A 660 -2.93 21.69 -13.23
N ASP A 661 -3.00 21.76 -11.88
CA ASP A 661 -4.17 22.21 -11.10
C ASP A 661 -3.80 23.37 -10.13
N LEU A 662 -4.49 24.50 -10.28
CA LEU A 662 -4.33 25.71 -9.44
C LEU A 662 -4.69 25.48 -7.96
N SER A 663 -5.67 24.62 -7.68
CA SER A 663 -6.17 24.40 -6.32
C SER A 663 -5.15 23.66 -5.46
N GLU A 664 -4.46 22.69 -6.05
CA GLU A 664 -3.34 21.99 -5.42
C GLU A 664 -2.15 22.92 -5.18
N VAL A 665 -1.76 23.73 -6.18
CA VAL A 665 -0.66 24.70 -6.05
C VAL A 665 -0.93 25.69 -4.91
N SER A 666 -2.16 26.20 -4.79
CA SER A 666 -2.57 27.10 -3.71
C SER A 666 -2.47 26.43 -2.33
N ASN A 667 -2.89 25.18 -2.21
CA ASN A 667 -2.74 24.41 -0.97
C ASN A 667 -1.28 24.13 -0.61
N TYR A 668 -0.42 23.82 -1.59
CA TYR A 668 1.03 23.65 -1.36
C TYR A 668 1.69 24.94 -0.87
N ILE A 669 1.34 26.10 -1.47
CA ILE A 669 1.87 27.41 -1.07
C ILE A 669 1.40 27.79 0.34
N LYS A 670 0.14 27.54 0.70
CA LYS A 670 -0.38 27.79 2.06
C LYS A 670 0.33 26.95 3.11
N ASN A 671 0.59 25.67 2.81
CA ASN A 671 1.31 24.76 3.72
C ASN A 671 2.82 25.09 3.85
N LEU A 672 3.39 25.89 2.94
CA LEU A 672 4.82 26.24 2.94
C LEU A 672 5.22 27.37 3.91
N LEU A 673 4.26 28.07 4.51
CA LEU A 673 4.52 29.05 5.58
C LEU A 673 5.05 28.37 6.85
N GLU A 674 4.75 27.09 7.04
CA GLU A 674 5.32 26.27 8.11
C GLU A 674 6.70 25.79 7.65
N MET A 675 7.78 26.45 8.08
CA MET A 675 9.16 25.97 7.86
C MET A 675 9.30 24.60 8.54
N PRO A 676 9.33 23.48 7.79
CA PRO A 676 9.26 22.17 8.40
C PRO A 676 10.55 21.90 9.18
N ALA A 677 10.43 21.40 10.42
CA ALA A 677 11.57 21.07 11.26
C ALA A 677 12.30 19.78 10.85
N SER A 678 11.70 18.97 9.98
CA SER A 678 12.25 17.70 9.50
C SER A 678 13.27 17.91 8.37
N PRO A 679 14.40 17.17 8.35
CA PRO A 679 15.36 17.21 7.25
C PRO A 679 14.74 16.68 5.95
N GLY A 680 15.07 17.31 4.83
CA GLY A 680 14.64 16.93 3.48
C GLY A 680 15.60 17.45 2.42
N ALA A 681 15.28 17.29 1.14
CA ALA A 681 16.07 17.87 0.05
C ALA A 681 15.92 19.41 0.03
N VAL A 682 17.04 20.12 0.13
CA VAL A 682 17.12 21.59 0.20
C VAL A 682 18.14 22.10 -0.81
N TYR A 683 17.62 22.80 -1.82
CA TYR A 683 18.38 23.52 -2.84
C TYR A 683 17.52 24.64 -3.40
N LEU A 684 18.15 25.62 -4.06
CA LEU A 684 17.45 26.70 -4.74
C LEU A 684 17.83 26.72 -6.23
N LEU A 685 16.83 26.79 -7.10
CA LEU A 685 16.97 27.08 -8.52
C LEU A 685 16.64 28.55 -8.78
N LEU A 686 17.64 29.32 -9.18
CA LEU A 686 17.55 30.77 -9.32
C LEU A 686 17.72 31.16 -10.79
N PRO A 687 16.72 31.79 -11.42
CA PRO A 687 16.85 32.28 -12.79
C PRO A 687 17.85 33.44 -12.86
N VAL A 688 18.67 33.45 -13.92
CA VAL A 688 19.67 34.50 -14.19
C VAL A 688 19.34 35.20 -15.51
N VAL A 689 19.32 36.54 -15.45
CA VAL A 689 19.12 37.41 -16.61
C VAL A 689 20.29 38.39 -16.65
N SER A 690 21.00 38.43 -17.78
CA SER A 690 22.18 39.31 -17.98
C SER A 690 23.24 39.15 -16.88
N GLY A 691 23.50 37.91 -16.45
CA GLY A 691 24.52 37.59 -15.44
C GLY A 691 24.16 37.95 -14.00
N LYS A 692 22.91 38.33 -13.71
CA LYS A 692 22.41 38.58 -12.35
C LYS A 692 21.15 37.78 -12.05
N ILE A 693 21.00 37.34 -10.79
CA ILE A 693 19.78 36.66 -10.33
C ILE A 693 18.57 37.58 -10.50
N ASP A 694 17.54 37.08 -11.16
CA ASP A 694 16.32 37.84 -11.45
C ASP A 694 15.36 37.87 -10.24
N TRP A 695 15.72 38.66 -9.24
CA TRP A 695 14.90 38.88 -8.05
C TRP A 695 13.55 39.53 -8.36
N ARG A 696 13.41 40.24 -9.49
CA ARG A 696 12.15 40.90 -9.84
C ARG A 696 11.10 39.86 -10.21
N SER A 697 11.46 38.91 -11.08
CA SER A 697 10.57 37.80 -11.45
C SER A 697 10.28 36.88 -10.26
N ILE A 698 11.30 36.55 -9.45
CA ILE A 698 11.12 35.72 -8.24
C ILE A 698 10.11 36.35 -7.28
N LYS A 699 10.25 37.66 -6.99
CA LYS A 699 9.34 38.36 -6.06
C LYS A 699 7.93 38.53 -6.64
N PHE A 700 7.81 38.77 -7.95
CA PHE A 700 6.52 38.92 -8.62
C PHE A 700 5.69 37.63 -8.56
N SER A 701 6.34 36.48 -8.79
CA SER A 701 5.70 35.16 -8.78
C SER A 701 5.50 34.55 -7.38
N ALA A 702 6.17 35.09 -6.36
CA ALA A 702 6.07 34.63 -4.95
C ALA A 702 5.04 35.41 -4.11
N SER A 703 4.39 36.44 -4.68
CA SER A 703 3.28 37.16 -4.06
C SER A 703 2.03 36.26 -4.01
N GLU A 704 1.23 36.38 -2.95
CA GLU A 704 -0.13 35.83 -2.95
C GLU A 704 -0.89 36.38 -4.15
N MET A 705 -1.65 35.51 -4.84
CA MET A 705 -2.61 35.94 -5.86
C MET A 705 -3.53 36.95 -5.18
N PRO A 706 -3.47 38.25 -5.52
CA PRO A 706 -4.25 39.24 -4.82
C PRO A 706 -5.72 38.97 -5.08
N GLU A 707 -6.53 39.03 -4.02
CA GLU A 707 -7.96 39.22 -4.14
C GLU A 707 -8.21 40.41 -5.09
N ALA A 708 -9.23 40.26 -5.94
CA ALA A 708 -9.51 41.12 -7.09
C ALA A 708 -9.97 42.56 -6.75
N THR A 709 -9.39 43.18 -5.71
CA THR A 709 -9.82 44.45 -5.13
C THR A 709 -8.84 45.60 -5.34
N ASN A 710 -7.58 45.37 -5.72
CA ASN A 710 -6.64 46.45 -6.06
C ASN A 710 -6.42 46.58 -7.57
N MET A 711 -7.17 47.49 -8.20
CA MET A 711 -7.05 47.94 -9.60
C MET A 711 -5.81 48.84 -9.79
N ASP A 712 -4.61 48.35 -9.46
CA ASP A 712 -3.38 49.05 -9.84
C ASP A 712 -2.88 48.54 -11.20
N MET A 713 -2.68 49.47 -12.15
CA MET A 713 -2.10 49.20 -13.46
C MET A 713 -0.73 48.53 -13.31
N ARG A 714 -0.58 47.29 -13.80
CA ARG A 714 0.71 46.60 -13.82
C ARG A 714 1.44 46.92 -15.11
N HIS A 715 2.34 47.91 -15.06
CA HIS A 715 3.18 48.32 -16.19
C HIS A 715 4.62 47.81 -16.02
N CYS A 716 5.24 47.35 -17.10
CA CYS A 716 6.67 47.08 -17.13
C CYS A 716 7.43 48.41 -17.19
N TYR A 717 8.17 48.79 -16.15
CA TYR A 717 9.06 49.96 -16.17
C TYR A 717 10.44 49.48 -16.69
N PRO A 718 11.01 49.98 -17.82
CA PRO A 718 10.65 51.13 -18.64
C PRO A 718 10.27 50.71 -20.08
N CYS A 719 9.00 50.38 -20.32
CA CYS A 719 8.57 49.94 -21.66
C CYS A 719 7.92 51.06 -22.47
N LYS A 720 8.16 51.04 -23.78
CA LYS A 720 7.58 51.96 -24.76
C LYS A 720 6.30 51.40 -25.44
N ASP A 721 5.91 50.16 -25.15
CA ASP A 721 4.68 49.55 -25.71
C ASP A 721 3.43 50.09 -25.01
N THR A 722 2.53 50.69 -25.79
CA THR A 722 1.23 51.24 -25.34
C THR A 722 0.09 50.23 -25.36
N GLY A 723 0.34 48.97 -25.72
CA GLY A 723 -0.69 47.94 -25.80
C GLY A 723 -1.09 47.41 -24.44
N ILE A 724 -2.22 47.86 -23.89
CA ILE A 724 -2.82 47.35 -22.64
C ILE A 724 -3.84 46.26 -22.97
N VAL A 725 -3.77 45.15 -22.24
CA VAL A 725 -4.62 43.97 -22.42
C VAL A 725 -5.41 43.75 -21.14
N GLN A 726 -6.73 43.61 -21.27
CA GLN A 726 -7.62 43.38 -20.15
C GLN A 726 -7.85 41.87 -19.96
N THR A 727 -7.58 41.40 -18.75
CA THR A 727 -7.76 40.01 -18.33
C THR A 727 -8.78 39.94 -17.18
N LYS A 728 -9.19 38.72 -16.79
CA LYS A 728 -10.07 38.52 -15.63
C LYS A 728 -9.47 39.07 -14.33
N ASP A 729 -8.14 39.00 -14.21
CA ASP A 729 -7.41 39.34 -12.98
C ASP A 729 -6.85 40.78 -12.99
N GLY A 730 -7.20 41.58 -14.01
CA GLY A 730 -6.81 42.98 -14.14
C GLY A 730 -6.23 43.36 -15.50
N THR A 731 -5.73 44.59 -15.60
CA THR A 731 -5.10 45.14 -16.82
C THR A 731 -3.59 44.96 -16.78
N PHE A 732 -3.03 44.41 -17.87
CA PHE A 732 -1.62 44.10 -18.02
C PHE A 732 -1.06 44.75 -19.28
N CYS A 733 0.21 45.19 -19.25
CA CYS A 733 0.90 45.57 -20.47
C CYS A 733 1.20 44.33 -21.33
N SER A 734 1.03 44.44 -22.65
CA SER A 734 1.30 43.38 -23.63
C SER A 734 2.72 42.79 -23.51
N CYS A 735 3.72 43.60 -23.15
CA CYS A 735 5.09 43.16 -22.85
C CYS A 735 5.14 42.07 -21.76
N MET A 736 4.25 42.13 -20.76
CA MET A 736 4.25 41.23 -19.59
C MET A 736 3.53 39.93 -19.88
N LEU A 737 2.58 39.95 -20.82
CA LEU A 737 1.86 38.75 -21.22
C LEU A 737 2.67 37.88 -22.16
N ARG A 738 3.59 38.45 -22.94
CA ARG A 738 4.48 37.68 -23.81
C ARG A 738 5.42 36.80 -22.97
N ASN A 739 5.48 35.50 -23.27
CA ASN A 739 6.19 34.48 -22.49
C ASN A 739 5.67 34.29 -21.04
N SER A 740 4.43 34.69 -20.76
CA SER A 740 3.75 34.41 -19.48
C SER A 740 2.96 33.10 -19.53
N ILE A 741 2.66 32.55 -18.35
CA ILE A 741 1.74 31.42 -18.20
C ILE A 741 0.36 31.97 -17.80
N VAL A 742 -0.68 31.60 -18.55
CA VAL A 742 -2.06 31.99 -18.32
C VAL A 742 -2.94 30.75 -18.11
N CYS A 743 -3.96 30.88 -17.27
CA CYS A 743 -4.96 29.84 -17.05
C CYS A 743 -6.29 30.25 -17.70
N THR A 744 -6.95 29.32 -18.39
CA THR A 744 -8.25 29.60 -18.99
C THR A 744 -9.41 29.15 -18.10
N PRO A 745 -10.38 30.03 -17.79
CA PRO A 745 -11.42 29.76 -16.79
C PRO A 745 -12.43 28.67 -17.19
N HIS A 746 -12.56 28.35 -18.48
CA HIS A 746 -13.53 27.35 -18.96
C HIS A 746 -13.11 25.89 -18.74
N ASN A 747 -11.80 25.64 -18.59
CA ASN A 747 -11.26 24.28 -18.47
C ASN A 747 -10.17 24.16 -17.38
N GLY A 748 -9.76 25.26 -16.75
CA GLY A 748 -8.71 25.27 -15.73
C GLY A 748 -7.30 24.98 -16.25
N MET A 749 -7.11 24.90 -17.57
CA MET A 749 -5.85 24.50 -18.18
C MET A 749 -4.88 25.68 -18.33
N PHE A 750 -3.59 25.37 -18.23
CA PHE A 750 -2.50 26.34 -18.38
C PHE A 750 -1.90 26.36 -19.78
N TYR A 751 -1.58 27.58 -20.24
CA TYR A 751 -0.97 27.83 -21.53
C TYR A 751 0.17 28.84 -21.40
N ALA A 752 1.25 28.63 -22.15
CA ALA A 752 2.33 29.59 -22.32
C ALA A 752 2.01 30.52 -23.50
N VAL A 753 1.95 31.82 -23.26
CA VAL A 753 1.65 32.83 -24.29
C VAL A 753 2.89 33.08 -25.14
N CYS A 754 2.81 32.79 -26.43
CA CYS A 754 3.89 33.01 -27.39
C CYS A 754 3.79 34.37 -28.10
N GLY A 755 2.59 34.92 -28.22
CA GLY A 755 2.33 36.15 -28.95
C GLY A 755 0.86 36.56 -28.95
N PHE A 756 0.51 37.44 -29.89
CA PHE A 756 -0.84 37.95 -30.11
C PHE A 756 -1.25 37.60 -31.54
N LEU A 757 -2.48 37.11 -31.70
CA LEU A 757 -3.07 36.79 -32.99
C LEU A 757 -3.78 38.03 -33.55
N ASP A 758 -3.76 38.21 -34.87
CA ASP A 758 -4.63 39.16 -35.59
C ASP A 758 -6.09 38.63 -35.67
N LEU A 759 -6.61 38.15 -34.54
CA LEU A 759 -7.98 37.67 -34.36
C LEU A 759 -8.54 38.29 -33.09
N ASN A 760 -9.84 38.54 -33.06
CA ASN A 760 -10.57 39.06 -31.90
C ASN A 760 -11.81 38.20 -31.61
N ALA A 761 -12.61 38.56 -30.60
CA ALA A 761 -13.77 37.75 -30.21
C ALA A 761 -14.84 37.63 -31.31
N ASN A 762 -14.86 38.58 -32.24
CA ASN A 762 -15.79 38.62 -33.38
C ASN A 762 -15.29 37.82 -34.60
N SER A 763 -14.05 37.34 -34.57
CA SER A 763 -13.47 36.54 -35.64
C SER A 763 -14.11 35.15 -35.73
N LEU A 764 -14.15 34.56 -36.93
CA LEU A 764 -14.81 33.27 -37.19
C LEU A 764 -13.94 32.09 -36.74
N LEU A 765 -14.53 31.17 -36.00
CA LEU A 765 -13.98 29.89 -35.57
C LEU A 765 -14.57 28.77 -36.44
N HIS A 766 -13.68 27.94 -37.01
CA HIS A 766 -14.06 26.79 -37.82
C HIS A 766 -14.35 25.59 -36.93
N ARG A 767 -15.57 25.04 -37.00
CA ARG A 767 -15.94 23.83 -36.26
C ARG A 767 -15.66 22.56 -37.08
N SER A 768 -15.53 21.43 -36.39
CA SER A 768 -15.32 20.10 -37.00
C SER A 768 -16.52 19.59 -37.81
N ASP A 769 -17.68 20.22 -37.66
CA ASP A 769 -18.92 19.97 -38.41
C ASP A 769 -19.06 20.84 -39.68
N GLY A 770 -18.06 21.67 -39.99
CA GLY A 770 -18.04 22.55 -41.16
C GLY A 770 -18.81 23.87 -41.00
N SER A 771 -19.38 24.14 -39.82
CA SER A 771 -20.06 25.41 -39.53
C SER A 771 -19.09 26.50 -39.04
N PHE A 772 -19.45 27.76 -39.29
CA PHE A 772 -18.70 28.95 -38.85
C PHE A 772 -19.45 29.65 -37.72
N LEU A 773 -18.77 29.93 -36.61
CA LEU A 773 -19.32 30.65 -35.47
C LEU A 773 -18.27 31.64 -34.95
N SER A 774 -18.64 32.81 -34.45
CA SER A 774 -17.65 33.69 -33.82
C SER A 774 -17.12 33.09 -32.51
N TYR A 775 -15.89 33.43 -32.13
CA TYR A 775 -15.33 33.00 -30.84
C TYR A 775 -16.24 33.39 -29.67
N LYS A 776 -16.82 34.60 -29.70
CA LYS A 776 -17.79 35.07 -28.71
C LYS A 776 -18.99 34.14 -28.55
N THR A 777 -19.64 33.79 -29.66
CA THR A 777 -20.83 32.93 -29.61
C THR A 777 -20.46 31.50 -29.22
N TYR A 778 -19.29 31.01 -29.66
CA TYR A 778 -18.79 29.69 -29.26
C TYR A 778 -18.57 29.56 -27.74
N PHE A 779 -17.88 30.52 -27.12
CA PHE A 779 -17.63 30.48 -25.67
C PHE A 779 -18.90 30.70 -24.85
N LYS A 780 -19.86 31.49 -25.36
CA LYS A 780 -21.16 31.68 -24.74
C LYS A 780 -22.01 30.40 -24.79
N GLU A 781 -22.16 29.78 -25.95
CA GLU A 781 -22.99 28.58 -26.12
C GLU A 781 -22.41 27.34 -25.42
N ARG A 782 -21.09 27.15 -25.49
CA ARG A 782 -20.46 25.92 -24.99
C ARG A 782 -20.05 25.99 -23.52
N TYR A 783 -19.64 27.15 -23.04
CA TYR A 783 -19.05 27.33 -21.70
C TYR A 783 -19.75 28.39 -20.86
N ASN A 784 -20.82 29.01 -21.36
CA ASN A 784 -21.55 30.08 -20.68
C ASN A 784 -20.64 31.27 -20.26
N LEU A 785 -19.64 31.59 -21.09
CA LEU A 785 -18.70 32.70 -20.84
C LEU A 785 -18.98 33.89 -21.77
N ASP A 786 -19.33 35.03 -21.18
CA ASP A 786 -19.47 36.30 -21.90
C ASP A 786 -18.12 37.03 -22.00
N LEU A 787 -17.58 37.11 -23.22
CA LEU A 787 -16.38 37.88 -23.52
C LEU A 787 -16.73 39.39 -23.58
N ARG A 788 -16.22 40.17 -22.63
CA ARG A 788 -16.53 41.62 -22.50
C ARG A 788 -15.67 42.53 -23.38
N CYS A 789 -14.48 42.08 -23.77
CA CYS A 789 -13.52 42.86 -24.55
C CYS A 789 -13.46 42.32 -25.99
N GLU A 790 -14.45 42.69 -26.80
CA GLU A 790 -14.70 42.03 -28.08
C GLU A 790 -13.68 42.35 -29.18
N ASP A 791 -13.12 43.57 -29.15
CA ASP A 791 -12.14 44.06 -30.10
C ASP A 791 -10.68 43.75 -29.70
N GLN A 792 -10.48 43.15 -28.51
CA GLN A 792 -9.16 42.78 -28.02
C GLN A 792 -8.59 41.60 -28.81
N ALA A 793 -7.32 41.70 -29.20
CA ALA A 793 -6.59 40.62 -29.85
C ALA A 793 -6.53 39.36 -28.97
N LEU A 794 -6.76 38.19 -29.57
CA LEU A 794 -6.63 36.89 -28.92
C LEU A 794 -5.16 36.55 -28.71
N LEU A 795 -4.86 35.87 -27.60
CA LEU A 795 -3.51 35.43 -27.28
C LEU A 795 -3.16 34.17 -28.07
N GLU A 796 -1.99 34.16 -28.71
CA GLU A 796 -1.40 32.92 -29.21
C GLU A 796 -0.76 32.20 -28.03
N ALA A 797 -1.30 31.03 -27.66
CA ALA A 797 -0.82 30.29 -26.50
C ALA A 797 -0.64 28.80 -26.82
N ARG A 798 0.42 28.19 -26.27
CA ARG A 798 0.74 26.77 -26.40
C ARG A 798 0.48 26.06 -25.08
N LYS A 799 -0.10 24.86 -25.15
CA LYS A 799 -0.31 24.03 -23.96
C LYS A 799 1.05 23.70 -23.32
N LEU A 800 1.14 23.76 -21.99
CA LEU A 800 2.34 23.30 -21.29
C LEU A 800 2.59 21.81 -21.57
N VAL A 801 3.85 21.45 -21.78
CA VAL A 801 4.26 20.06 -22.03
C VAL A 801 4.31 19.33 -20.69
N GLU A 802 3.74 18.12 -20.63
CA GLU A 802 3.85 17.26 -19.44
C GLU A 802 5.31 16.91 -19.17
N VAL A 803 5.72 16.96 -17.89
CA VAL A 803 7.06 16.59 -17.46
C VAL A 803 7.33 15.14 -17.83
N ARG A 804 8.31 14.91 -18.70
CA ARG A 804 8.73 13.57 -19.11
C ARG A 804 10.04 13.23 -18.42
N ASN A 805 10.18 11.99 -17.99
CA ASN A 805 11.47 11.46 -17.57
C ASN A 805 12.32 11.17 -18.82
N PHE A 806 13.28 12.05 -19.11
CA PHE A 806 14.18 11.91 -20.25
C PHE A 806 15.34 10.90 -20.01
N LEU A 807 15.52 10.41 -18.78
CA LEU A 807 16.55 9.41 -18.45
C LEU A 807 16.15 7.98 -18.82
N HIS A 808 14.86 7.69 -18.99
CA HIS A 808 14.39 6.36 -19.41
C HIS A 808 14.68 6.01 -20.88
N LYS A 809 15.18 6.96 -21.68
CA LYS A 809 15.56 6.73 -23.09
C LYS A 809 17.08 6.73 -23.32
N CYS A 810 17.88 6.82 -22.26
CA CYS A 810 19.34 6.83 -22.33
C CYS A 810 20.00 5.48 -22.02
N ASN A 811 19.22 4.39 -21.90
CA ASN A 811 19.74 3.02 -21.89
C ASN A 811 19.25 2.25 -23.11
#